data_AF-A0A846E8B4-F1
#
_entry.id   AF-A0A846E8B4-F1
#
_cell.length_a   1.000
_cell.length_b   1.000
_cell.length_c   1.000
_cell.angle_alpha   90.00
_cell.angle_beta   90.00
_cell.angle_gamma   90.00
#
_symmetry.space_group_name_H-M   'P 1'
#
loop_
_entity.id
_entity.type
_entity.pdbx_description
1 polymer ?
#
loop_
_entity_poly.entity_id
_entity_poly.type
_entity_poly.pdbx_seq_one_letter_code
_entity_poly.pdbx_strand_id
1 'polypeptide(L)'
;MALLNGTIGDNLIIGTSQADTIAALEGNDTVAGLEGNDLLYGNQGNDLLYGNQGQDTLYGGKGNDTLYGGKDNDLLLGNVGEDTLAGNQGNDTLYGGKGNDLLRGGQGNDLVSGDQGNDVLYGDLGNDTLRGGEGRDVFVLGTESDVFADFTPGEDLIGLSSGLSFSNLSIAQGTGTNANNTIITNTQTGAILATLQGVNSTRLGASDFTTNLSPITASAPSPSPTTPPVNPPVRPPLQSPSPTPVEDPGETLLTAANIGSLTSSQGFTNFVGDSDPTDIYRFSLPTAGSLNAVLNGLSADADLYLIRDFNNNNEIDDNDVINFSVEEGTTPETIQQALAAGTYFLVVEQFEGDTNYNLNLSATPVPAPVDTAGETLATARNVGNLTGTPQVINEFVGEVDPTDIFKVTLTQASNTIKIDLTNLSADADLYLGRDRNNDGDIELSEILAQSENPGTAAESIEVSGLVAGDYYIFVEQFEGDTNYALTLSSTATPAPTPPTPTPTPTPTPTPTPPTPTPTPTPPTPTPTPTPYSTDFGYGLVNAAAAVARVLNQAPFADVPDPTSTATNNFGDLNLIAAPEVWARGYTGQGIVVAVIDTGVDYRHPELADNMWRNTREIPGDGIDNDGNGYIDDVFGFDFVGNDGDPQEDPSDNQGFGHGTHVAGTIAGRNNGITTDANGNSFQMTGVAYNAQIMALRALGPQSASATTRFPDPVASAIDYAVNNGAKVINMSLGVPGPDSTQDSITNDETKAALQRAKAAGVAVVAIASGNNRDSYAVGQVTRPAVPSRYSQDDLAMSVGAVDRDRKLASFSNPAGLPQLDFIVAPGVQVLSAWPGNIYNSIDGTSMATPHVAGVMALMLDAAARNNITLAPSQLENILTQTSTQNVII
;
A
#
# COMPACT_ATOMS: atom_id res chain seq x y z
N MET A 1 5.40 14.46 24.44
CA MET A 1 4.21 13.73 24.89
C MET A 1 3.03 14.31 24.16
N ALA A 2 2.94 13.94 22.89
CA ALA A 2 1.72 14.01 22.13
C ALA A 2 0.97 12.67 22.32
N LEU A 3 -0.36 12.75 22.34
CA LEU A 3 -1.24 11.59 22.26
C LEU A 3 -1.79 11.54 20.84
N LEU A 4 -1.57 10.44 20.13
CA LEU A 4 -2.06 10.23 18.77
C LEU A 4 -2.89 8.96 18.74
N ASN A 5 -4.12 9.04 18.22
CA ASN A 5 -5.00 7.90 18.09
C ASN A 5 -5.32 7.67 16.61
N GLY A 6 -5.31 6.41 16.21
CA GLY A 6 -5.82 5.93 14.94
C GLY A 6 -7.35 5.90 14.91
N THR A 7 -7.85 5.14 13.95
CA THR A 7 -9.24 4.84 13.63
C THR A 7 -9.39 3.32 13.60
N ILE A 8 -10.60 2.82 13.38
CA ILE A 8 -10.88 1.37 13.32
C ILE A 8 -10.44 0.68 12.00
N GLY A 9 -9.49 1.24 11.27
CA GLY A 9 -9.02 0.65 10.02
C GLY A 9 -7.59 1.03 9.73
N ASP A 10 -6.94 0.30 8.83
CA ASP A 10 -5.49 0.38 8.58
C ASP A 10 -4.95 1.82 8.52
N ASN A 11 -4.08 2.16 9.45
CA ASN A 11 -3.55 3.50 9.67
C ASN A 11 -2.05 3.57 9.48
N LEU A 12 -1.58 4.74 9.04
CA LEU A 12 -0.18 5.13 9.16
C LEU A 12 -0.09 6.24 10.20
N ILE A 13 0.46 5.92 11.38
CA ILE A 13 0.58 6.86 12.50
C ILE A 13 2.05 7.16 12.75
N ILE A 14 2.44 8.41 12.55
CA ILE A 14 3.82 8.87 12.72
C ILE A 14 3.87 9.81 13.93
N GLY A 15 4.68 9.43 14.91
CA GLY A 15 5.03 10.20 16.09
C GLY A 15 5.89 11.43 15.76
N THR A 16 6.43 12.04 16.80
CA THR A 16 7.26 13.24 16.72
C THR A 16 8.70 12.92 17.15
N SER A 17 9.54 13.95 17.30
CA SER A 17 10.90 13.76 17.84
C SER A 17 10.95 13.84 19.38
N GLN A 18 9.82 13.62 20.03
CA GLN A 18 9.68 13.63 21.48
C GLN A 18 8.94 12.36 21.90
N ALA A 19 9.10 11.94 23.16
CA ALA A 19 8.32 10.85 23.76
C ALA A 19 6.82 11.01 23.50
N ASP A 20 6.19 10.04 22.84
CA ASP A 20 4.80 10.04 22.41
C ASP A 20 4.04 8.81 22.92
N THR A 21 2.72 8.91 22.92
CA THR A 21 1.82 7.79 23.21
C THR A 21 0.89 7.63 22.02
N ILE A 22 0.91 6.45 21.41
CA ILE A 22 0.20 6.19 20.16
C ILE A 22 -0.64 4.92 20.32
N ALA A 23 -1.94 5.01 20.01
CA ALA A 23 -2.84 3.87 19.95
C ALA A 23 -3.44 3.75 18.56
N ALA A 24 -3.22 2.62 17.89
CA ALA A 24 -3.58 2.42 16.49
C ALA A 24 -5.04 1.96 16.32
N LEU A 25 -5.52 1.13 17.26
CA LEU A 25 -6.90 0.65 17.42
C LEU A 25 -7.16 -0.61 16.58
N GLU A 26 -8.13 -0.61 15.66
CA GLU A 26 -8.40 -1.79 14.84
C GLU A 26 -7.83 -1.56 13.44
N GLY A 27 -7.41 -2.64 12.77
CA GLY A 27 -6.84 -2.57 11.42
C GLY A 27 -5.40 -3.04 11.40
N ASN A 28 -4.84 -3.30 10.22
CA ASN A 28 -3.42 -3.63 10.10
C ASN A 28 -2.65 -2.32 10.01
N ASP A 29 -2.22 -1.83 11.16
CA ASP A 29 -1.67 -0.50 11.31
C ASP A 29 -0.16 -0.47 11.13
N THR A 30 0.37 0.67 10.69
CA THR A 30 1.79 0.98 10.69
C THR A 30 2.04 2.17 11.59
N VAL A 31 2.79 1.95 12.67
CA VAL A 31 3.08 2.97 13.69
C VAL A 31 4.58 3.22 13.78
N ALA A 32 5.00 4.48 13.78
CA ALA A 32 6.40 4.86 13.94
C ALA A 32 6.59 5.93 15.02
N GLY A 33 7.35 5.63 16.08
CA GLY A 33 7.67 6.55 17.19
C GLY A 33 8.64 7.68 16.79
N LEU A 34 9.66 7.35 15.99
CA LEU A 34 10.77 8.21 15.52
C LEU A 34 11.89 8.45 16.54
N GLU A 35 11.96 9.62 17.16
CA GLU A 35 12.95 9.90 18.21
C GLU A 35 12.14 10.15 19.48
N GLY A 36 12.48 9.54 20.60
CA GLY A 36 11.61 9.69 21.77
C GLY A 36 11.86 8.59 22.78
N ASN A 37 10.98 8.51 23.77
CA ASN A 37 10.82 7.29 24.53
C ASN A 37 9.32 7.04 24.43
N ASP A 38 8.94 6.25 23.45
CA ASP A 38 7.59 6.19 22.93
C ASP A 38 6.84 5.00 23.50
N LEU A 39 5.52 5.12 23.55
CA LEU A 39 4.60 4.08 23.99
C LEU A 39 3.61 3.82 22.85
N LEU A 40 3.74 2.67 22.20
CA LEU A 40 3.00 2.32 20.98
C LEU A 40 2.09 1.12 21.25
N TYR A 41 0.83 1.21 20.84
CA TYR A 41 -0.16 0.14 20.89
C TYR A 41 -0.72 -0.12 19.49
N GLY A 42 -0.56 -1.33 18.96
CA GLY A 42 -1.25 -1.80 17.74
C GLY A 42 -2.73 -2.04 18.03
N ASN A 43 -3.00 -2.87 19.03
CA ASN A 43 -4.32 -3.32 19.50
C ASN A 43 -4.92 -4.47 18.67
N GLN A 44 -5.74 -4.26 17.65
CA GLN A 44 -6.30 -5.36 16.87
C GLN A 44 -5.89 -5.29 15.41
N GLY A 45 -5.41 -6.39 14.84
CA GLY A 45 -4.96 -6.47 13.45
C GLY A 45 -3.54 -7.01 13.38
N ASN A 46 -2.99 -7.12 12.16
CA ASN A 46 -1.59 -7.51 11.99
C ASN A 46 -0.77 -6.23 11.83
N ASP A 47 -0.28 -5.74 12.95
CA ASP A 47 0.31 -4.41 13.05
C ASP A 47 1.81 -4.40 12.80
N LEU A 48 2.33 -3.27 12.38
CA LEU A 48 3.73 -3.01 12.12
C LEU A 48 4.20 -1.80 12.95
N LEU A 49 4.90 -2.06 14.05
CA LEU A 49 5.33 -1.04 15.00
C LEU A 49 6.84 -0.81 14.94
N TYR A 50 7.26 0.45 14.86
CA TYR A 50 8.65 0.90 14.89
C TYR A 50 8.90 1.88 16.04
N GLY A 51 9.68 1.50 17.05
CA GLY A 51 10.15 2.42 18.10
C GLY A 51 11.11 3.47 17.52
N ASN A 52 12.11 3.00 16.78
CA ASN A 52 13.20 3.76 16.15
C ASN A 52 14.31 4.22 17.11
N GLN A 53 14.33 5.44 17.62
CA GLN A 53 15.40 5.92 18.50
C GLN A 53 14.87 6.26 19.89
N GLY A 54 15.49 5.64 20.89
CA GLY A 54 15.31 5.91 22.30
C GLY A 54 14.69 4.71 23.00
N GLN A 55 14.29 4.86 24.27
CA GLN A 55 13.83 3.69 25.05
C GLN A 55 12.32 3.58 24.94
N ASP A 56 11.87 2.73 24.03
CA ASP A 56 10.49 2.62 23.58
C ASP A 56 9.79 1.41 24.22
N THR A 57 8.46 1.46 24.26
CA THR A 57 7.60 0.36 24.69
C THR A 57 6.52 0.10 23.64
N LEU A 58 6.52 -1.10 23.07
CA LEU A 58 5.65 -1.50 21.97
C LEU A 58 4.75 -2.67 22.41
N TYR A 59 3.45 -2.54 22.16
CA TYR A 59 2.45 -3.58 22.33
C TYR A 59 1.84 -3.89 20.97
N GLY A 60 1.99 -5.12 20.46
CA GLY A 60 1.35 -5.60 19.24
C GLY A 60 -0.16 -5.66 19.44
N GLY A 61 -0.63 -6.64 20.20
CA GLY A 61 -2.04 -6.75 20.56
C GLY A 61 -2.60 -8.09 20.10
N LYS A 62 -3.77 -8.09 19.44
CA LYS A 62 -4.39 -9.26 18.83
C LYS A 62 -4.10 -9.25 17.33
N GLY A 63 -3.53 -10.32 16.81
CA GLY A 63 -3.18 -10.52 15.40
C GLY A 63 -1.70 -10.82 15.26
N ASN A 64 -1.24 -11.10 14.04
CA ASN A 64 0.15 -11.49 13.80
C ASN A 64 1.00 -10.23 13.58
N ASP A 65 1.56 -9.71 14.66
CA ASP A 65 2.19 -8.40 14.67
C ASP A 65 3.69 -8.47 14.33
N THR A 66 4.23 -7.36 13.86
CA THR A 66 5.65 -7.18 13.60
C THR A 66 6.17 -5.94 14.34
N LEU A 67 7.04 -6.14 15.33
CA LEU A 67 7.55 -5.09 16.21
C LEU A 67 9.06 -4.93 16.05
N TYR A 68 9.51 -3.70 15.85
CA TYR A 68 10.92 -3.31 15.80
C TYR A 68 11.23 -2.26 16.88
N GLY A 69 12.09 -2.59 17.84
CA GLY A 69 12.54 -1.66 18.90
C GLY A 69 13.35 -0.52 18.33
N GLY A 70 14.53 -0.83 17.79
CA GLY A 70 15.33 0.12 17.03
C GLY A 70 16.68 0.37 17.66
N LYS A 71 16.88 1.53 18.29
CA LYS A 71 18.11 1.87 19.01
C LYS A 71 17.76 2.19 20.46
N ASP A 72 18.72 1.87 21.34
CA ASP A 72 18.60 1.99 22.79
C ASP A 72 17.79 0.82 23.37
N ASN A 73 17.52 0.82 24.69
CA ASN A 73 16.96 -0.37 25.35
C ASN A 73 15.42 -0.33 25.32
N ASP A 74 14.82 -1.27 24.60
CA ASP A 74 13.39 -1.29 24.32
C ASP A 74 12.64 -2.42 25.04
N LEU A 75 11.31 -2.25 25.17
CA LEU A 75 10.38 -3.28 25.66
C LEU A 75 9.34 -3.59 24.59
N LEU A 76 9.32 -4.83 24.10
CA LEU A 76 8.39 -5.29 23.07
C LEU A 76 7.51 -6.42 23.62
N LEU A 77 6.20 -6.33 23.38
CA LEU A 77 5.22 -7.35 23.72
C LEU A 77 4.36 -7.65 22.48
N GLY A 78 4.44 -8.87 21.93
CA GLY A 78 3.60 -9.31 20.81
C GLY A 78 2.13 -9.46 21.22
N ASN A 79 1.92 -10.13 22.35
CA ASN A 79 0.64 -10.42 22.99
C ASN A 79 -0.10 -11.62 22.40
N VAL A 80 -1.00 -11.49 21.42
CA VAL A 80 -1.83 -12.61 20.94
C VAL A 80 -1.74 -12.71 19.42
N GLY A 81 -1.08 -13.74 18.92
CA GLY A 81 -0.95 -14.02 17.49
C GLY A 81 0.39 -14.68 17.19
N GLU A 82 0.66 -15.01 15.94
CA GLU A 82 1.99 -15.46 15.52
C GLU A 82 2.86 -14.24 15.20
N ASP A 83 3.58 -13.75 16.19
CA ASP A 83 4.24 -12.45 16.17
C ASP A 83 5.71 -12.53 15.73
N THR A 84 6.23 -11.42 15.19
CA THR A 84 7.65 -11.23 14.87
C THR A 84 8.21 -10.02 15.60
N LEU A 85 9.12 -10.24 16.55
CA LEU A 85 9.72 -9.19 17.37
C LEU A 85 11.23 -9.09 17.11
N ALA A 86 11.73 -7.87 16.94
CA ALA A 86 13.15 -7.56 16.80
C ALA A 86 13.57 -6.36 17.67
N GLY A 87 14.43 -6.59 18.67
CA GLY A 87 14.97 -5.52 19.53
C GLY A 87 15.89 -4.55 18.78
N ASN A 88 16.71 -5.10 17.88
CA ASN A 88 17.69 -4.40 17.04
C ASN A 88 18.96 -3.95 17.78
N GLN A 89 19.11 -2.72 18.24
CA GLN A 89 20.33 -2.24 18.94
C GLN A 89 19.98 -1.79 20.34
N GLY A 90 20.42 -2.50 21.38
CA GLY A 90 19.97 -2.20 22.73
C GLY A 90 20.22 -3.36 23.67
N ASN A 91 19.95 -3.19 24.96
CA ASN A 91 19.71 -4.33 25.84
C ASN A 91 18.19 -4.43 26.00
N ASP A 92 17.57 -5.17 25.11
CA ASP A 92 16.14 -5.15 24.88
C ASP A 92 15.44 -6.23 25.70
N THR A 93 14.14 -6.06 25.90
CA THR A 93 13.28 -7.05 26.53
C THR A 93 12.10 -7.37 25.61
N LEU A 94 12.00 -8.63 25.19
CA LEU A 94 10.99 -9.11 24.25
C LEU A 94 10.13 -10.20 24.89
N TYR A 95 8.81 -10.09 24.74
CA TYR A 95 7.81 -11.09 25.13
C TYR A 95 6.95 -11.43 23.91
N GLY A 96 6.93 -12.69 23.48
CA GLY A 96 6.14 -13.16 22.34
C GLY A 96 4.67 -13.12 22.67
N GLY A 97 4.26 -13.89 23.68
CA GLY A 97 2.90 -13.89 24.19
C GLY A 97 2.22 -15.21 23.88
N LYS A 98 1.06 -15.19 23.23
CA LYS A 98 0.32 -16.39 22.80
C LYS A 98 0.45 -16.55 21.30
N GLY A 99 1.04 -17.64 20.85
CA GLY A 99 1.14 -18.00 19.44
C GLY A 99 2.49 -18.61 19.14
N ASN A 100 2.79 -18.89 17.87
CA ASN A 100 4.12 -19.42 17.52
C ASN A 100 4.97 -18.26 17.01
N ASP A 101 5.82 -17.74 17.87
CA ASP A 101 6.45 -16.44 17.66
C ASP A 101 7.89 -16.56 17.14
N LEU A 102 8.36 -15.50 16.48
CA LEU A 102 9.74 -15.32 16.06
C LEU A 102 10.37 -14.11 16.75
N LEU A 103 11.31 -14.36 17.66
CA LEU A 103 11.93 -13.31 18.47
C LEU A 103 13.42 -13.19 18.20
N ARG A 104 13.90 -11.96 17.99
CA ARG A 104 15.32 -11.62 17.80
C ARG A 104 15.74 -10.50 18.75
N GLY A 105 16.67 -10.79 19.66
CA GLY A 105 17.26 -9.78 20.56
C GLY A 105 17.96 -8.67 19.75
N GLY A 106 18.98 -9.05 18.99
CA GLY A 106 19.69 -8.10 18.13
C GLY A 106 21.11 -7.87 18.63
N GLN A 107 21.53 -6.62 18.81
CA GLN A 107 22.83 -6.23 19.35
C GLN A 107 22.69 -5.76 20.79
N GLY A 108 23.30 -6.47 21.73
CA GLY A 108 23.41 -6.09 23.13
C GLY A 108 23.12 -7.31 24.01
N ASN A 109 22.79 -7.12 25.29
CA ASN A 109 22.49 -8.26 26.17
C ASN A 109 21.00 -8.26 26.47
N ASP A 110 20.27 -9.09 25.73
CA ASP A 110 18.82 -9.04 25.64
C ASP A 110 18.16 -10.07 26.56
N LEU A 111 16.91 -9.80 26.90
CA LEU A 111 16.00 -10.75 27.52
C LEU A 111 14.90 -11.10 26.52
N VAL A 112 14.85 -12.36 26.09
CA VAL A 112 13.88 -12.83 25.10
C VAL A 112 13.04 -13.96 25.70
N SER A 113 11.71 -13.81 25.69
CA SER A 113 10.74 -14.79 26.23
C SER A 113 9.70 -15.12 25.17
N GLY A 114 9.56 -16.39 24.78
CA GLY A 114 8.52 -16.85 23.84
C GLY A 114 7.12 -16.87 24.47
N ASP A 115 7.06 -17.27 25.74
CA ASP A 115 5.85 -17.40 26.55
C ASP A 115 4.96 -18.60 26.18
N GLN A 116 3.85 -18.49 25.44
CA GLN A 116 2.97 -19.62 25.11
C GLN A 116 3.02 -19.94 23.62
N GLY A 117 3.57 -21.09 23.25
CA GLY A 117 3.46 -21.64 21.89
C GLY A 117 4.71 -22.40 21.44
N ASN A 118 4.98 -22.43 20.14
CA ASN A 118 6.20 -23.08 19.63
C ASN A 118 7.10 -22.03 19.00
N ASP A 119 7.96 -21.46 19.80
CA ASP A 119 8.63 -20.22 19.46
C ASP A 119 10.03 -20.45 18.90
N VAL A 120 10.55 -19.46 18.17
CA VAL A 120 11.94 -19.45 17.69
C VAL A 120 12.65 -18.23 18.23
N LEU A 121 13.66 -18.47 19.08
CA LEU A 121 14.36 -17.43 19.81
C LEU A 121 15.81 -17.29 19.33
N TYR A 122 16.18 -16.08 18.94
CA TYR A 122 17.54 -15.67 18.62
C TYR A 122 18.01 -14.62 19.63
N GLY A 123 19.15 -14.86 20.28
CA GLY A 123 19.87 -13.80 21.00
C GLY A 123 20.59 -12.85 20.04
N ASP A 124 21.11 -13.40 18.94
CA ASP A 124 21.95 -12.72 17.95
C ASP A 124 23.33 -12.29 18.51
N LEU A 125 23.62 -10.98 18.65
CA LEU A 125 24.92 -10.46 19.06
C LEU A 125 24.90 -9.96 20.51
N GLY A 126 25.50 -10.73 21.40
CA GLY A 126 25.81 -10.33 22.76
C GLY A 126 25.66 -11.50 23.71
N ASN A 127 25.45 -11.26 25.02
CA ASN A 127 25.26 -12.35 25.97
C ASN A 127 23.82 -12.33 26.49
N ASP A 128 22.96 -13.05 25.80
CA ASP A 128 21.52 -12.93 25.96
C ASP A 128 20.95 -13.93 26.95
N THR A 129 19.74 -13.66 27.45
CA THR A 129 18.95 -14.60 28.25
C THR A 129 17.68 -14.97 27.49
N LEU A 130 17.58 -16.22 27.07
CA LEU A 130 16.44 -16.75 26.32
C LEU A 130 15.58 -17.65 27.22
N ARG A 131 14.26 -17.51 27.12
CA ARG A 131 13.23 -18.32 27.78
C ARG A 131 12.20 -18.79 26.78
N GLY A 132 12.04 -20.09 26.63
CA GLY A 132 11.08 -20.67 25.68
C GLY A 132 9.66 -20.49 26.18
N GLY A 133 9.40 -20.88 27.43
CA GLY A 133 8.07 -20.87 28.01
C GLY A 133 7.35 -22.21 27.85
N GLU A 134 6.05 -22.16 27.56
CA GLU A 134 5.21 -23.33 27.32
C GLU A 134 5.23 -23.73 25.85
N GLY A 135 5.43 -25.01 25.57
CA GLY A 135 5.27 -25.59 24.24
C GLY A 135 6.58 -26.21 23.76
N ARG A 136 6.90 -26.11 22.48
CA ARG A 136 8.13 -26.70 21.94
C ARG A 136 8.91 -25.66 21.17
N ASP A 137 9.98 -25.21 21.80
CA ASP A 137 10.69 -24.03 21.34
C ASP A 137 12.01 -24.38 20.66
N VAL A 138 12.50 -23.45 19.85
CA VAL A 138 13.79 -23.52 19.18
C VAL A 138 14.67 -22.38 19.69
N PHE A 139 15.65 -22.72 20.51
CA PHE A 139 16.68 -21.78 20.98
C PHE A 139 17.85 -21.79 20.00
N VAL A 140 18.04 -20.72 19.24
CA VAL A 140 19.04 -20.69 18.18
C VAL A 140 20.41 -20.27 18.74
N LEU A 141 21.44 -21.06 18.45
CA LEU A 141 22.81 -20.73 18.83
C LEU A 141 23.33 -19.55 18.01
N GLY A 142 23.80 -18.52 18.72
CA GLY A 142 24.57 -17.41 18.18
C GLY A 142 26.08 -17.69 18.14
N THR A 143 26.86 -16.61 18.03
CA THR A 143 28.34 -16.66 18.04
C THR A 143 28.96 -16.29 19.39
N GLU A 144 28.17 -15.69 20.27
CA GLU A 144 28.53 -15.28 21.63
C GLU A 144 27.92 -16.24 22.67
N SER A 145 27.97 -15.90 23.96
CA SER A 145 27.68 -16.83 25.06
C SER A 145 26.32 -16.55 25.71
N ASP A 146 25.28 -17.18 25.18
CA ASP A 146 23.90 -17.00 25.64
C ASP A 146 23.56 -17.87 26.85
N VAL A 147 22.45 -17.55 27.50
CA VAL A 147 21.86 -18.29 28.61
C VAL A 147 20.48 -18.78 28.20
N PHE A 148 20.28 -20.11 28.18
CA PHE A 148 18.95 -20.69 28.01
C PHE A 148 18.41 -21.03 29.40
N ALA A 149 17.42 -20.27 29.85
CA ALA A 149 17.03 -20.22 31.25
C ALA A 149 16.09 -21.37 31.68
N ASP A 150 15.30 -21.92 30.76
CA ASP A 150 14.25 -22.90 31.04
C ASP A 150 14.19 -24.08 30.04
N PHE A 151 15.22 -24.25 29.20
CA PHE A 151 15.30 -25.33 28.21
C PHE A 151 14.94 -26.71 28.78
N THR A 152 13.98 -27.38 28.14
CA THR A 152 13.44 -28.69 28.52
C THR A 152 13.89 -29.80 27.55
N PRO A 153 14.87 -30.65 27.94
CA PRO A 153 15.41 -31.68 27.04
C PRO A 153 14.38 -32.73 26.61
N GLY A 154 14.28 -32.94 25.30
CA GLY A 154 13.36 -33.87 24.66
C GLY A 154 12.00 -33.27 24.30
N GLU A 155 11.74 -32.03 24.72
CA GLU A 155 10.64 -31.22 24.23
C GLU A 155 11.23 -30.17 23.30
N ASP A 156 12.02 -29.23 23.83
CA ASP A 156 12.68 -28.14 23.09
C ASP A 156 13.84 -28.60 22.21
N LEU A 157 14.19 -27.73 21.26
CA LEU A 157 15.27 -27.93 20.31
C LEU A 157 16.30 -26.78 20.36
N ILE A 158 17.54 -27.13 20.05
CA ILE A 158 18.64 -26.19 19.90
C ILE A 158 18.88 -25.98 18.40
N GLY A 159 18.65 -24.76 17.94
CA GLY A 159 18.83 -24.34 16.56
C GLY A 159 20.31 -24.21 16.18
N LEU A 160 20.69 -24.87 15.10
CA LEU A 160 22.03 -24.79 14.51
C LEU A 160 21.99 -23.82 13.31
N SER A 161 22.53 -22.62 13.51
CA SER A 161 22.66 -21.58 12.49
C SER A 161 24.13 -21.44 12.02
N SER A 162 24.39 -20.53 11.08
CA SER A 162 25.76 -20.04 10.78
C SER A 162 26.79 -21.13 10.43
N GLY A 163 26.34 -22.19 9.74
CA GLY A 163 27.20 -23.31 9.35
C GLY A 163 27.61 -24.23 10.49
N LEU A 164 27.05 -24.06 11.70
CA LEU A 164 27.23 -25.00 12.80
C LEU A 164 26.59 -26.34 12.46
N SER A 165 27.28 -27.41 12.85
CA SER A 165 26.71 -28.76 12.86
C SER A 165 26.89 -29.37 14.24
N PHE A 166 26.05 -30.33 14.62
CA PHE A 166 26.18 -31.06 15.88
C PHE A 166 27.59 -31.63 16.09
N SER A 167 28.26 -32.05 15.01
CA SER A 167 29.64 -32.57 15.06
C SER A 167 30.69 -31.53 15.45
N ASN A 168 30.36 -30.25 15.37
CA ASN A 168 31.24 -29.14 15.73
C ASN A 168 31.02 -28.66 17.18
N LEU A 169 30.13 -29.29 17.94
CA LEU A 169 29.81 -28.89 19.31
C LEU A 169 30.45 -29.81 20.34
N SER A 170 30.93 -29.21 21.42
CA SER A 170 31.25 -29.88 22.67
C SER A 170 30.17 -29.56 23.68
N ILE A 171 29.51 -30.58 24.19
CA ILE A 171 28.44 -30.48 25.20
C ILE A 171 28.98 -31.05 26.50
N ALA A 172 29.16 -30.21 27.52
CA ALA A 172 29.80 -30.60 28.77
C ALA A 172 29.07 -30.04 29.98
N GLN A 173 29.05 -30.80 31.07
CA GLN A 173 28.60 -30.29 32.36
C GLN A 173 29.57 -29.19 32.83
N GLY A 174 29.02 -28.05 33.27
CA GLY A 174 29.79 -26.99 33.90
C GLY A 174 30.48 -27.44 35.19
N THR A 175 31.35 -26.58 35.73
CA THR A 175 32.07 -26.84 36.98
C THR A 175 31.91 -25.66 37.95
N GLY A 176 32.24 -25.87 39.23
CA GLY A 176 32.15 -24.81 40.24
C GLY A 176 30.70 -24.33 40.43
N THR A 177 30.47 -23.02 40.30
CA THR A 177 29.14 -22.41 40.43
C THR A 177 28.18 -22.80 39.30
N ASN A 178 28.69 -23.31 38.18
CA ASN A 178 27.91 -23.78 37.03
C ASN A 178 27.75 -25.31 37.02
N ALA A 179 28.01 -26.00 38.14
CA ALA A 179 27.98 -27.47 38.19
C ALA A 179 26.61 -28.09 37.83
N ASN A 180 25.53 -27.31 37.91
CA ASN A 180 24.17 -27.73 37.54
C ASN A 180 23.79 -27.36 36.09
N ASN A 181 24.66 -26.66 35.36
CA ASN A 181 24.36 -26.14 34.03
C ASN A 181 25.15 -26.90 32.95
N THR A 182 24.59 -26.99 31.76
CA THR A 182 25.30 -27.53 30.58
C THR A 182 25.90 -26.40 29.77
N ILE A 183 27.14 -26.57 29.31
CA ILE A 183 27.86 -25.60 28.49
C ILE A 183 28.03 -26.21 27.09
N ILE A 184 27.64 -25.44 26.08
CA ILE A 184 27.83 -25.77 24.66
C ILE A 184 28.98 -24.91 24.13
N THR A 185 29.98 -25.54 23.52
CA THR A 185 31.18 -24.88 23.00
C THR A 185 31.41 -25.28 21.56
N ASN A 186 31.74 -24.31 20.71
CA ASN A 186 32.21 -24.57 19.36
C ASN A 186 33.62 -25.18 19.42
N THR A 187 33.78 -26.40 18.92
CA THR A 187 35.07 -27.13 18.93
C THR A 187 36.11 -26.57 17.96
N GLN A 188 35.68 -25.81 16.94
CA GLN A 188 36.58 -25.24 15.95
C GLN A 188 37.20 -23.93 16.44
N THR A 189 36.40 -23.09 17.12
CA THR A 189 36.83 -21.76 17.60
C THR A 189 37.19 -21.77 19.09
N GLY A 190 36.65 -22.71 19.86
CA GLY A 190 36.74 -22.75 21.33
C GLY A 190 35.77 -21.80 22.04
N ALA A 191 34.91 -21.08 21.31
CA ALA A 191 33.93 -20.16 21.87
C ALA A 191 32.81 -20.91 22.60
N ILE A 192 32.41 -20.41 23.77
CA ILE A 192 31.18 -20.86 24.44
C ILE A 192 30.02 -20.21 23.70
N LEU A 193 29.06 -21.03 23.27
CA LEU A 193 27.89 -20.59 22.52
C LEU A 193 26.65 -20.44 23.40
N ALA A 194 26.49 -21.34 24.39
CA ALA A 194 25.34 -21.28 25.29
C ALA A 194 25.61 -21.96 26.63
N THR A 195 24.95 -21.47 27.67
CA THR A 195 24.82 -22.09 28.99
C THR A 195 23.36 -22.41 29.27
N LEU A 196 23.02 -23.70 29.29
CA LEU A 196 21.67 -24.18 29.62
C LEU A 196 21.57 -24.34 31.14
N GLN A 197 20.72 -23.52 31.77
CA GLN A 197 20.58 -23.48 33.22
C GLN A 197 19.82 -24.70 33.75
N GLY A 198 20.34 -25.34 34.79
CA GLY A 198 19.67 -26.50 35.43
C GLY A 198 19.61 -27.78 34.59
N VAL A 199 20.10 -27.76 33.35
CA VAL A 199 20.11 -28.92 32.44
C VAL A 199 21.35 -29.77 32.68
N ASN A 200 21.14 -31.09 32.83
CA ASN A 200 22.21 -32.06 32.92
C ASN A 200 22.73 -32.45 31.53
N SER A 201 24.04 -32.40 31.30
CA SER A 201 24.59 -32.56 29.95
C SER A 201 24.37 -33.95 29.34
N THR A 202 24.13 -34.97 30.16
CA THR A 202 23.83 -36.33 29.68
C THR A 202 22.41 -36.52 29.14
N ARG A 203 21.53 -35.52 29.35
CA ARG A 203 20.17 -35.51 28.82
C ARG A 203 20.10 -35.00 27.39
N LEU A 204 21.18 -34.42 26.86
CA LEU A 204 21.25 -33.90 25.51
C LEU A 204 21.91 -34.91 24.57
N GLY A 205 21.32 -35.09 23.40
CA GLY A 205 21.82 -35.86 22.28
C GLY A 205 21.54 -35.17 20.95
N ALA A 206 21.92 -35.81 19.85
CA ALA A 206 21.78 -35.22 18.51
C ALA A 206 20.32 -34.91 18.12
N SER A 207 19.34 -35.54 18.78
CA SER A 207 17.91 -35.30 18.55
C SER A 207 17.41 -33.97 19.11
N ASP A 208 18.11 -33.40 20.09
CA ASP A 208 17.76 -32.11 20.70
C ASP A 208 18.30 -30.92 19.87
N PHE A 209 18.80 -31.18 18.67
CA PHE A 209 19.37 -30.17 17.77
C PHE A 209 18.70 -30.21 16.41
N THR A 210 18.47 -29.04 15.82
CA THR A 210 17.77 -28.89 14.54
C THR A 210 18.45 -27.87 13.64
N THR A 211 18.38 -28.09 12.33
CA THR A 211 18.69 -27.05 11.33
C THR A 211 17.43 -26.43 10.73
N ASN A 212 16.25 -26.94 11.09
CA ASN A 212 14.99 -26.30 10.78
C ASN A 212 14.72 -25.24 11.85
N LEU A 213 14.83 -23.97 11.45
CA LEU A 213 14.67 -22.80 12.31
C LEU A 213 13.35 -22.06 12.03
N SER A 214 12.38 -22.74 11.45
CA SER A 214 11.02 -22.23 11.28
C SER A 214 10.15 -22.61 12.48
N PRO A 215 9.15 -21.78 12.84
CA PRO A 215 8.17 -22.10 13.87
C PRO A 215 7.55 -23.47 13.62
N ILE A 216 7.45 -24.29 14.66
CA ILE A 216 7.03 -25.68 14.49
C ILE A 216 5.50 -25.74 14.44
N THR A 217 4.93 -25.62 13.25
CA THR A 217 3.48 -25.81 13.07
C THR A 217 3.04 -27.17 13.62
N ALA A 218 2.06 -27.16 14.52
CA ALA A 218 1.53 -28.37 15.12
C ALA A 218 0.94 -29.27 14.03
N SER A 219 1.63 -30.35 13.66
CA SER A 219 0.96 -31.46 12.98
C SER A 219 -0.08 -32.04 13.93
N ALA A 220 -1.35 -31.95 13.54
CA ALA A 220 -2.48 -32.56 14.25
C ALA A 220 -2.10 -33.97 14.75
N PRO A 221 -2.42 -34.33 16.00
CA PRO A 221 -2.01 -35.62 16.54
C PRO A 221 -2.64 -36.75 15.71
N SER A 222 -1.78 -37.61 15.16
CA SER A 222 -2.19 -38.85 14.50
C SER A 222 -2.94 -39.73 15.53
N PRO A 223 -4.14 -40.23 15.23
CA PRO A 223 -4.89 -41.06 16.16
C PRO A 223 -4.19 -42.41 16.32
N SER A 224 -3.53 -42.62 17.47
CA SER A 224 -3.09 -43.96 17.88
C SER A 224 -4.26 -44.77 18.46
N PRO A 225 -4.25 -46.10 18.31
CA PRO A 225 -5.44 -46.94 18.43
C PRO A 225 -5.88 -47.12 19.88
N THR A 226 -7.17 -46.85 20.13
CA THR A 226 -7.81 -47.02 21.43
C THR A 226 -7.90 -48.50 21.84
N THR A 227 -7.33 -48.83 22.99
CA THR A 227 -7.67 -50.03 23.78
C THR A 227 -8.83 -49.72 24.75
N PRO A 228 -9.72 -50.69 25.06
CA PRO A 228 -10.96 -50.44 25.79
C PRO A 228 -10.75 -50.21 27.31
N PRO A 229 -11.72 -49.59 28.01
CA PRO A 229 -11.48 -48.98 29.31
C PRO A 229 -11.52 -49.99 30.47
N VAL A 230 -10.69 -49.74 31.49
CA VAL A 230 -10.77 -50.37 32.82
C VAL A 230 -11.04 -49.29 33.86
N ASN A 231 -12.11 -49.45 34.63
CA ASN A 231 -12.50 -48.59 35.74
C ASN A 231 -11.51 -48.65 36.92
N PRO A 232 -11.16 -47.52 37.58
CA PRO A 232 -10.59 -47.53 38.93
C PRO A 232 -11.69 -47.40 40.02
N PRO A 233 -11.40 -47.81 41.27
CA PRO A 233 -12.38 -47.90 42.36
C PRO A 233 -12.53 -46.62 43.19
N VAL A 234 -13.68 -46.55 43.89
CA VAL A 234 -14.22 -45.47 44.71
C VAL A 234 -13.52 -45.30 46.08
N ARG A 235 -13.41 -44.04 46.56
CA ARG A 235 -13.55 -43.70 48.00
C ARG A 235 -14.33 -42.38 48.21
N PRO A 236 -15.33 -42.32 49.12
CA PRO A 236 -16.14 -41.13 49.49
C PRO A 236 -15.88 -40.68 50.97
N PRO A 237 -16.67 -39.80 51.64
CA PRO A 237 -17.42 -38.56 51.28
C PRO A 237 -17.26 -37.38 52.31
N LEU A 238 -18.04 -36.30 52.10
CA LEU A 238 -18.68 -35.31 53.03
C LEU A 238 -18.18 -33.86 52.79
N GLN A 239 -18.99 -32.79 52.59
CA GLN A 239 -20.43 -32.53 52.78
C GLN A 239 -20.88 -31.28 51.95
N SER A 240 -22.18 -31.19 51.66
CA SER A 240 -22.98 -30.11 51.05
C SER A 240 -23.44 -29.03 52.09
N PRO A 241 -24.22 -27.94 51.79
CA PRO A 241 -24.80 -27.37 50.54
C PRO A 241 -24.73 -25.81 50.33
N SER A 242 -24.96 -25.34 49.08
CA SER A 242 -25.60 -24.06 48.58
C SER A 242 -25.15 -22.66 49.07
N PRO A 243 -25.28 -21.56 48.26
CA PRO A 243 -26.24 -21.32 47.17
C PRO A 243 -25.61 -21.20 45.77
N THR A 244 -26.39 -21.48 44.74
CA THR A 244 -26.09 -21.15 43.34
C THR A 244 -26.08 -19.63 43.12
N PRO A 245 -25.08 -19.07 42.43
CA PRO A 245 -25.27 -18.03 41.43
C PRO A 245 -25.44 -18.67 40.04
N VAL A 246 -25.79 -17.82 39.10
CA VAL A 246 -26.28 -18.07 37.73
C VAL A 246 -25.24 -18.85 36.91
N GLU A 247 -25.65 -19.60 35.88
CA GLU A 247 -24.66 -20.11 34.90
C GLU A 247 -23.88 -18.93 34.35
N ASP A 248 -22.56 -19.08 34.19
CA ASP A 248 -21.75 -18.07 33.51
C ASP A 248 -22.42 -17.67 32.20
N PRO A 249 -22.63 -16.37 31.96
CA PRO A 249 -22.78 -15.84 30.61
C PRO A 249 -21.66 -16.42 29.74
N GLY A 250 -22.03 -17.02 28.61
CA GLY A 250 -21.03 -17.65 27.77
C GLY A 250 -20.11 -16.65 27.08
N GLU A 251 -18.88 -17.06 26.83
CA GLU A 251 -17.82 -16.27 26.17
C GLU A 251 -17.99 -16.14 24.63
N THR A 252 -19.07 -16.67 24.04
CA THR A 252 -19.34 -16.60 22.59
C THR A 252 -20.79 -16.23 22.31
N LEU A 253 -21.12 -15.69 21.12
CA LEU A 253 -22.51 -15.37 20.75
C LEU A 253 -23.45 -16.59 20.78
N LEU A 254 -22.91 -17.79 20.57
CA LEU A 254 -23.64 -19.07 20.66
C LEU A 254 -23.95 -19.45 22.11
N THR A 255 -23.03 -19.18 23.05
CA THR A 255 -23.15 -19.52 24.46
C THR A 255 -23.69 -18.37 25.32
N ALA A 256 -23.90 -17.19 24.72
CA ALA A 256 -24.38 -15.98 25.39
C ALA A 256 -25.64 -16.22 26.25
N ALA A 257 -25.64 -15.63 27.45
CA ALA A 257 -26.76 -15.68 28.37
C ALA A 257 -27.97 -14.97 27.75
N ASN A 258 -29.03 -15.75 27.45
CA ASN A 258 -30.23 -15.19 26.84
C ASN A 258 -31.14 -14.55 27.89
N ILE A 259 -31.18 -13.23 27.92
CA ILE A 259 -31.98 -12.43 28.87
C ILE A 259 -33.35 -12.00 28.28
N GLY A 260 -33.66 -12.43 27.06
CA GLY A 260 -34.97 -12.27 26.43
C GLY A 260 -35.28 -10.84 25.95
N SER A 261 -36.57 -10.53 25.78
CA SER A 261 -37.00 -9.23 25.23
C SER A 261 -36.97 -8.13 26.28
N LEU A 262 -36.26 -7.03 25.99
CA LEU A 262 -36.08 -5.89 26.88
C LEU A 262 -37.30 -4.97 26.84
N THR A 263 -38.32 -5.32 27.63
CA THR A 263 -39.60 -4.58 27.75
C THR A 263 -39.75 -3.78 29.05
N SER A 264 -38.85 -4.03 30.00
CA SER A 264 -38.67 -3.30 31.27
C SER A 264 -37.20 -3.38 31.67
N SER A 265 -36.77 -2.56 32.63
CA SER A 265 -35.39 -2.60 33.10
C SER A 265 -35.04 -3.96 33.73
N GLN A 266 -33.82 -4.43 33.48
CA GLN A 266 -33.27 -5.69 33.98
C GLN A 266 -31.85 -5.44 34.53
N GLY A 267 -31.43 -6.22 35.53
CA GLY A 267 -30.12 -6.08 36.17
C GLY A 267 -29.48 -7.43 36.51
N PHE A 268 -28.17 -7.52 36.34
CA PHE A 268 -27.35 -8.72 36.49
C PHE A 268 -26.09 -8.40 37.29
N THR A 269 -25.49 -9.43 37.89
CA THR A 269 -24.22 -9.31 38.63
C THR A 269 -23.36 -10.52 38.31
N ASN A 270 -22.13 -10.31 37.86
CA ASN A 270 -21.17 -11.38 37.61
C ASN A 270 -19.71 -10.91 37.83
N PHE A 271 -18.76 -11.63 37.23
CA PHE A 271 -17.33 -11.46 37.38
C PHE A 271 -16.65 -11.56 36.02
N VAL A 272 -15.64 -10.73 35.77
CA VAL A 272 -14.66 -10.97 34.70
C VAL A 272 -13.25 -10.92 35.29
N GLY A 273 -12.35 -11.75 34.77
CA GLY A 273 -11.00 -11.92 35.31
C GLY A 273 -10.18 -12.94 34.51
N ASP A 274 -8.94 -13.21 34.93
CA ASP A 274 -7.99 -14.02 34.14
C ASP A 274 -8.51 -15.45 33.81
N SER A 275 -9.46 -15.95 34.60
CA SER A 275 -10.11 -17.25 34.41
C SER A 275 -11.43 -17.22 33.64
N ASP A 276 -11.98 -16.03 33.42
CA ASP A 276 -13.28 -15.75 32.79
C ASP A 276 -13.24 -14.33 32.22
N PRO A 277 -12.57 -14.13 31.07
CA PRO A 277 -12.24 -12.79 30.60
C PRO A 277 -13.43 -12.07 29.97
N THR A 278 -14.53 -12.77 29.64
CA THR A 278 -15.60 -12.20 28.83
C THR A 278 -16.98 -12.79 29.13
N ASP A 279 -17.92 -11.90 29.46
CA ASP A 279 -19.31 -12.26 29.70
C ASP A 279 -20.23 -11.70 28.61
N ILE A 280 -20.99 -12.55 27.90
CA ILE A 280 -21.90 -12.12 26.82
C ILE A 280 -23.37 -12.35 27.15
N TYR A 281 -24.19 -11.31 26.98
CA TYR A 281 -25.63 -11.31 27.18
C TYR A 281 -26.39 -11.04 25.88
N ARG A 282 -27.37 -11.89 25.54
CA ARG A 282 -28.25 -11.70 24.36
C ARG A 282 -29.64 -11.18 24.75
N PHE A 283 -30.11 -10.12 24.10
CA PHE A 283 -31.46 -9.57 24.29
C PHE A 283 -32.14 -9.20 22.97
N SER A 284 -33.45 -8.92 23.00
CA SER A 284 -34.20 -8.43 21.84
C SER A 284 -35.06 -7.20 22.12
N LEU A 285 -35.15 -6.31 21.13
CA LEU A 285 -36.02 -5.14 21.14
C LEU A 285 -37.22 -5.38 20.21
N PRO A 286 -38.46 -5.43 20.72
CA PRO A 286 -39.64 -5.70 19.90
C PRO A 286 -40.06 -4.52 19.01
N THR A 287 -39.62 -3.31 19.34
CA THR A 287 -39.83 -2.08 18.56
C THR A 287 -38.57 -1.22 18.67
N ALA A 288 -38.33 -0.34 17.69
CA ALA A 288 -37.22 0.62 17.77
C ALA A 288 -37.30 1.44 19.07
N GLY A 289 -36.17 1.68 19.71
CA GLY A 289 -36.08 2.34 21.00
C GLY A 289 -34.66 2.70 21.40
N SER A 290 -34.52 3.62 22.35
CA SER A 290 -33.25 4.04 22.93
C SER A 290 -32.89 3.14 24.12
N LEU A 291 -31.81 2.38 23.97
CA LEU A 291 -31.16 1.56 24.99
C LEU A 291 -30.37 2.45 25.95
N ASN A 292 -30.39 2.08 27.23
CA ASN A 292 -29.49 2.56 28.27
C ASN A 292 -28.94 1.34 29.05
N ALA A 293 -27.64 1.06 28.89
CA ALA A 293 -26.90 0.02 29.59
C ALA A 293 -25.84 0.65 30.50
N VAL A 294 -25.72 0.17 31.74
CA VAL A 294 -24.78 0.69 32.74
C VAL A 294 -24.08 -0.46 33.45
N LEU A 295 -22.75 -0.53 33.32
CA LEU A 295 -21.87 -1.40 34.09
C LEU A 295 -21.33 -0.64 35.30
N ASN A 296 -21.41 -1.20 36.50
CA ASN A 296 -20.89 -0.55 37.69
C ASN A 296 -20.51 -1.53 38.79
N GLY A 297 -19.87 -1.02 39.85
CA GLY A 297 -19.43 -1.83 40.98
C GLY A 297 -18.11 -2.55 40.76
N LEU A 298 -17.33 -2.08 39.77
CA LEU A 298 -16.01 -2.55 39.42
C LEU A 298 -15.00 -2.34 40.56
N SER A 299 -14.11 -3.32 40.74
CA SER A 299 -12.93 -3.27 41.62
C SER A 299 -11.60 -3.25 40.86
N ALA A 300 -11.63 -3.56 39.57
CA ALA A 300 -10.57 -3.49 38.57
C ALA A 300 -11.23 -3.24 37.20
N ASP A 301 -10.44 -3.00 36.16
CA ASP A 301 -10.90 -2.41 34.91
C ASP A 301 -11.64 -3.42 34.02
N ALA A 302 -12.80 -3.01 33.50
CA ALA A 302 -13.63 -3.82 32.61
C ALA A 302 -14.51 -2.95 31.72
N ASP A 303 -14.58 -3.36 30.46
CA ASP A 303 -15.20 -2.62 29.38
C ASP A 303 -16.60 -3.15 29.06
N LEU A 304 -17.42 -2.30 28.43
CA LEU A 304 -18.77 -2.65 27.99
C LEU A 304 -18.94 -2.39 26.49
N TYR A 305 -19.35 -3.40 25.74
CA TYR A 305 -19.65 -3.31 24.30
C TYR A 305 -21.10 -3.70 24.01
N LEU A 306 -21.71 -3.04 23.02
CA LEU A 306 -23.04 -3.33 22.46
C LEU A 306 -22.88 -3.79 21.03
N ILE A 307 -23.40 -4.98 20.72
CA ILE A 307 -23.11 -5.69 19.48
C ILE A 307 -24.40 -6.19 18.80
N ARG A 308 -24.38 -6.33 17.47
CA ARG A 308 -25.36 -7.05 16.66
C ARG A 308 -24.66 -7.82 15.55
N ASP A 309 -24.80 -9.14 15.57
CA ASP A 309 -24.38 -10.07 14.50
C ASP A 309 -25.11 -9.77 13.18
N PHE A 310 -24.52 -8.92 12.32
CA PHE A 310 -25.11 -8.43 11.06
C PHE A 310 -25.02 -9.46 9.94
N ASN A 311 -23.95 -10.24 9.89
CA ASN A 311 -23.71 -11.25 8.86
C ASN A 311 -24.25 -12.65 9.23
N ASN A 312 -24.74 -12.82 10.46
CA ASN A 312 -25.31 -14.05 11.02
C ASN A 312 -24.33 -15.23 11.07
N ASN A 313 -23.02 -14.97 11.25
CA ASN A 313 -21.99 -16.00 11.39
C ASN A 313 -21.82 -16.52 12.82
N ASN A 314 -22.43 -15.86 13.82
CA ASN A 314 -22.29 -16.14 15.25
C ASN A 314 -20.88 -15.95 15.83
N GLU A 315 -20.07 -15.10 15.20
CA GLU A 315 -18.80 -14.59 15.69
C GLU A 315 -18.97 -13.11 16.05
N ILE A 316 -18.11 -12.57 16.91
CA ILE A 316 -18.09 -11.12 17.16
C ILE A 316 -17.08 -10.56 16.17
N ASP A 317 -17.57 -9.85 15.17
CA ASP A 317 -16.74 -9.10 14.23
C ASP A 317 -16.80 -7.61 14.57
N ASP A 318 -15.80 -6.82 14.18
CA ASP A 318 -15.76 -5.38 14.48
C ASP A 318 -16.96 -4.61 13.89
N ASN A 319 -17.41 -5.04 12.69
CA ASN A 319 -18.63 -4.51 12.05
C ASN A 319 -19.92 -4.84 12.82
N ASP A 320 -19.87 -5.73 13.81
CA ASP A 320 -21.00 -6.05 14.67
C ASP A 320 -21.09 -5.12 15.88
N VAL A 321 -20.03 -4.40 16.25
CA VAL A 321 -20.03 -3.48 17.38
C VAL A 321 -20.79 -2.20 17.03
N ILE A 322 -21.88 -1.95 17.75
CA ILE A 322 -22.74 -0.77 17.54
C ILE A 322 -22.30 0.41 18.40
N ASN A 323 -21.85 0.15 19.64
CA ASN A 323 -21.42 1.17 20.59
C ASN A 323 -20.63 0.52 21.74
N PHE A 324 -19.78 1.27 22.44
CA PHE A 324 -19.00 0.78 23.57
C PHE A 324 -18.71 1.88 24.60
N SER A 325 -18.19 1.49 25.76
CA SER A 325 -17.73 2.37 26.85
C SER A 325 -16.57 1.67 27.54
N VAL A 326 -15.42 2.35 27.61
CA VAL A 326 -14.10 1.83 28.02
C VAL A 326 -13.38 2.77 29.01
N GLU A 327 -14.08 3.26 30.02
CA GLU A 327 -13.53 4.23 30.99
C GLU A 327 -12.56 3.57 31.98
N GLU A 328 -11.33 4.08 32.05
CA GLU A 328 -10.26 3.49 32.86
C GLU A 328 -10.64 3.21 34.34
N GLY A 329 -10.12 2.10 34.84
CA GLY A 329 -9.98 1.74 36.25
C GLY A 329 -11.25 1.15 36.90
N THR A 330 -11.99 1.96 37.67
CA THR A 330 -13.23 1.48 38.34
C THR A 330 -14.41 2.38 38.01
N THR A 331 -14.32 3.10 36.91
CA THR A 331 -15.34 4.05 36.46
C THR A 331 -16.54 3.25 35.92
N PRO A 332 -17.79 3.69 36.13
CA PRO A 332 -18.93 2.98 35.55
C PRO A 332 -19.06 3.18 34.04
N GLU A 333 -19.07 2.08 33.28
CA GLU A 333 -19.37 2.13 31.85
C GLU A 333 -20.84 2.41 31.56
N THR A 334 -21.12 3.27 30.58
CA THR A 334 -22.51 3.66 30.23
C THR A 334 -22.69 3.79 28.72
N ILE A 335 -23.54 2.94 28.15
CA ILE A 335 -23.97 3.01 26.74
C ILE A 335 -25.40 3.54 26.65
N GLN A 336 -25.59 4.60 25.87
CA GLN A 336 -26.90 5.13 25.48
C GLN A 336 -27.01 5.16 23.95
N GLN A 337 -27.86 4.29 23.38
CA GLN A 337 -27.91 4.08 21.93
C GLN A 337 -29.34 4.00 21.41
N ALA A 338 -29.65 4.70 20.31
CA ALA A 338 -30.89 4.48 19.57
C ALA A 338 -30.76 3.21 18.71
N LEU A 339 -31.69 2.27 18.86
CA LEU A 339 -31.65 0.97 18.20
C LEU A 339 -32.95 0.67 17.46
N ALA A 340 -32.85 0.05 16.30
CA ALA A 340 -33.99 -0.52 15.59
C ALA A 340 -34.55 -1.75 16.33
N ALA A 341 -35.73 -2.23 15.93
CA ALA A 341 -36.22 -3.52 16.41
C ALA A 341 -35.28 -4.65 15.94
N GLY A 342 -34.85 -5.53 16.84
CA GLY A 342 -33.83 -6.53 16.51
C GLY A 342 -33.32 -7.32 17.71
N THR A 343 -32.35 -8.21 17.44
CA THR A 343 -31.60 -8.95 18.47
C THR A 343 -30.23 -8.32 18.61
N TYR A 344 -29.77 -8.17 19.84
CA TYR A 344 -28.53 -7.50 20.20
C TYR A 344 -27.82 -8.27 21.32
N PHE A 345 -26.54 -7.96 21.51
CA PHE A 345 -25.69 -8.53 22.54
C PHE A 345 -25.01 -7.42 23.34
N LEU A 346 -24.76 -7.65 24.63
CA LEU A 346 -23.81 -6.86 25.43
C LEU A 346 -22.65 -7.76 25.82
N VAL A 347 -21.43 -7.26 25.69
CA VAL A 347 -20.20 -7.92 26.10
C VAL A 347 -19.59 -7.14 27.23
N VAL A 348 -19.22 -7.81 28.31
CA VAL A 348 -18.38 -7.26 29.38
C VAL A 348 -17.03 -7.96 29.27
N GLU A 349 -15.96 -7.21 29.03
CA GLU A 349 -14.61 -7.76 28.84
C GLU A 349 -13.68 -7.24 29.93
N GLN A 350 -12.82 -8.12 30.45
CA GLN A 350 -11.78 -7.73 31.38
C GLN A 350 -10.72 -6.89 30.63
N PHE A 351 -10.38 -5.72 31.18
CA PHE A 351 -9.28 -4.92 30.66
C PHE A 351 -8.02 -5.04 31.54
N GLU A 352 -8.12 -4.75 32.84
CA GLU A 352 -7.01 -4.90 33.79
C GLU A 352 -7.47 -5.44 35.14
N GLY A 353 -7.03 -6.66 35.46
CA GLY A 353 -7.24 -7.30 36.76
C GLY A 353 -8.64 -7.86 36.98
N ASP A 354 -8.79 -8.67 38.02
CA ASP A 354 -10.03 -9.39 38.31
C ASP A 354 -11.09 -8.47 38.95
N THR A 355 -12.32 -8.45 38.40
CA THR A 355 -13.37 -7.53 38.86
C THR A 355 -14.76 -8.16 38.89
N ASN A 356 -15.54 -7.83 39.92
CA ASN A 356 -16.98 -8.13 39.95
C ASN A 356 -17.72 -6.92 39.38
N TYR A 357 -18.85 -7.15 38.72
CA TYR A 357 -19.65 -6.06 38.15
C TYR A 357 -21.16 -6.24 38.39
N ASN A 358 -21.91 -5.15 38.22
CA ASN A 358 -23.35 -5.09 38.15
C ASN A 358 -23.75 -4.41 36.83
N LEU A 359 -24.46 -5.13 35.96
CA LEU A 359 -24.91 -4.66 34.66
C LEU A 359 -26.42 -4.36 34.70
N ASN A 360 -26.83 -3.14 34.36
CA ASN A 360 -28.24 -2.72 34.34
C ASN A 360 -28.65 -2.24 32.94
N LEU A 361 -29.74 -2.78 32.38
CA LEU A 361 -30.23 -2.45 31.04
C LEU A 361 -31.67 -1.91 31.10
N SER A 362 -32.01 -1.00 30.20
CA SER A 362 -33.39 -0.54 29.93
C SER A 362 -33.52 0.01 28.51
N ALA A 363 -34.73 0.03 27.93
CA ALA A 363 -34.97 0.64 26.62
C ALA A 363 -36.30 1.42 26.55
N THR A 364 -36.32 2.53 25.82
CA THR A 364 -37.49 3.43 25.64
C THR A 364 -37.87 3.55 24.15
N PRO A 365 -39.10 3.19 23.70
CA PRO A 365 -39.47 3.20 22.27
C PRO A 365 -39.38 4.56 21.54
N VAL A 366 -38.97 4.58 20.26
CA VAL A 366 -38.85 5.77 19.38
C VAL A 366 -39.56 5.52 18.02
N PRO A 367 -40.27 6.51 17.40
CA PRO A 367 -40.93 6.34 16.08
C PRO A 367 -39.95 6.34 14.89
N ALA A 368 -40.24 5.60 13.80
CA ALA A 368 -39.35 5.44 12.62
C ALA A 368 -39.38 6.62 11.60
N PRO A 369 -38.29 6.87 10.82
CA PRO A 369 -38.23 7.90 9.75
C PRO A 369 -39.03 7.53 8.47
N VAL A 370 -39.18 8.49 7.54
CA VAL A 370 -39.85 8.33 6.24
C VAL A 370 -38.77 8.19 5.15
N ASP A 371 -38.85 7.13 4.35
CA ASP A 371 -38.05 6.89 3.13
C ASP A 371 -39.00 6.60 1.95
N THR A 372 -38.91 7.41 0.90
CA THR A 372 -39.74 7.31 -0.32
C THR A 372 -39.02 7.57 -1.65
N ALA A 373 -37.69 7.73 -1.64
CA ALA A 373 -36.91 7.94 -2.85
C ALA A 373 -36.38 6.60 -3.41
N GLY A 374 -35.61 6.62 -4.50
CA GLY A 374 -35.22 5.39 -5.17
C GLY A 374 -33.75 5.42 -5.58
N GLU A 375 -33.08 4.28 -5.44
CA GLU A 375 -31.62 4.15 -5.55
C GLU A 375 -31.09 3.91 -6.98
N THR A 376 -31.97 3.81 -7.99
CA THR A 376 -31.56 3.61 -9.40
C THR A 376 -32.33 4.55 -10.32
N LEU A 377 -31.82 4.85 -11.52
CA LEU A 377 -32.56 5.67 -12.50
C LEU A 377 -33.94 5.09 -12.84
N ALA A 378 -34.08 3.77 -12.78
CA ALA A 378 -35.34 3.07 -13.04
C ALA A 378 -36.35 3.22 -11.88
N THR A 379 -35.86 3.28 -10.63
CA THR A 379 -36.67 3.44 -9.42
C THR A 379 -36.75 4.89 -8.94
N ALA A 380 -36.03 5.81 -9.60
CA ALA A 380 -35.93 7.21 -9.23
C ALA A 380 -37.30 7.85 -8.99
N ARG A 381 -37.39 8.61 -7.89
CA ARG A 381 -38.62 9.28 -7.51
C ARG A 381 -38.95 10.37 -8.52
N ASN A 382 -40.06 10.22 -9.21
CA ASN A 382 -40.48 11.19 -10.21
C ASN A 382 -41.10 12.42 -9.54
N VAL A 383 -40.38 13.54 -9.60
CA VAL A 383 -40.82 14.85 -9.09
C VAL A 383 -41.68 15.59 -10.12
N GLY A 384 -41.59 15.21 -11.40
CA GLY A 384 -42.39 15.75 -12.49
C GLY A 384 -41.94 17.11 -13.00
N ASN A 385 -42.89 17.92 -13.51
CA ASN A 385 -42.58 19.20 -14.16
C ASN A 385 -42.36 20.32 -13.12
N LEU A 386 -41.17 20.93 -13.13
CA LEU A 386 -40.90 22.14 -12.35
C LEU A 386 -41.60 23.35 -13.00
N THR A 387 -42.57 23.96 -12.30
CA THR A 387 -43.47 25.02 -12.83
C THR A 387 -43.18 26.42 -12.26
N GLY A 388 -41.97 26.66 -11.75
CA GLY A 388 -41.55 27.96 -11.21
C GLY A 388 -41.90 28.23 -9.74
N THR A 389 -42.59 27.31 -9.07
CA THR A 389 -42.74 27.33 -7.60
C THR A 389 -41.76 26.32 -6.99
N PRO A 390 -40.93 26.69 -6.01
CA PRO A 390 -40.02 25.75 -5.36
C PRO A 390 -40.77 24.58 -4.73
N GLN A 391 -40.31 23.35 -4.99
CA GLN A 391 -40.77 22.15 -4.30
C GLN A 391 -39.77 21.79 -3.21
N VAL A 392 -40.26 21.31 -2.06
CA VAL A 392 -39.42 20.86 -0.95
C VAL A 392 -39.76 19.41 -0.66
N ILE A 393 -38.73 18.57 -0.64
CA ILE A 393 -38.81 17.14 -0.36
C ILE A 393 -37.96 16.87 0.87
N ASN A 394 -38.48 16.13 1.85
CA ASN A 394 -37.69 15.68 2.99
C ASN A 394 -37.55 14.17 2.88
N GLU A 395 -36.33 13.69 3.10
CA GLU A 395 -35.93 12.29 2.97
C GLU A 395 -34.71 12.03 3.86
N PHE A 396 -34.09 10.86 3.72
CA PHE A 396 -33.01 10.37 4.52
C PHE A 396 -32.02 9.62 3.64
N VAL A 397 -30.72 9.86 3.82
CA VAL A 397 -29.67 8.96 3.32
C VAL A 397 -28.82 8.48 4.50
N GLY A 398 -28.37 7.24 4.43
CA GLY A 398 -27.65 6.57 5.50
C GLY A 398 -27.08 5.23 5.06
N GLU A 399 -26.43 4.51 5.97
CA GLU A 399 -25.67 3.30 5.60
C GLU A 399 -26.52 2.19 4.94
N VAL A 400 -27.82 2.19 5.21
CA VAL A 400 -28.79 1.23 4.65
C VAL A 400 -29.48 1.76 3.39
N ASP A 401 -29.39 3.07 3.14
CA ASP A 401 -30.00 3.81 2.02
C ASP A 401 -29.03 4.93 1.57
N PRO A 402 -27.93 4.57 0.88
CA PRO A 402 -26.81 5.48 0.68
C PRO A 402 -27.05 6.49 -0.46
N THR A 403 -28.11 6.33 -1.25
CA THR A 403 -28.32 7.14 -2.45
C THR A 403 -29.78 7.34 -2.80
N ASP A 404 -30.18 8.60 -2.83
CA ASP A 404 -31.50 9.01 -3.26
C ASP A 404 -31.49 9.65 -4.64
N ILE A 405 -32.24 9.07 -5.59
CA ILE A 405 -32.34 9.57 -6.97
C ILE A 405 -33.72 10.15 -7.25
N PHE A 406 -33.73 11.39 -7.75
CA PHE A 406 -34.92 12.11 -8.17
C PHE A 406 -34.89 12.37 -9.68
N LYS A 407 -36.02 12.14 -10.35
CA LYS A 407 -36.21 12.45 -11.76
C LYS A 407 -37.04 13.72 -11.95
N VAL A 408 -36.51 14.69 -12.70
CA VAL A 408 -37.22 15.94 -13.07
C VAL A 408 -37.32 16.08 -14.59
N THR A 409 -38.44 16.59 -15.08
CA THR A 409 -38.66 16.81 -16.53
C THR A 409 -38.78 18.31 -16.83
N LEU A 410 -37.93 18.81 -17.73
CA LEU A 410 -37.98 20.19 -18.23
C LEU A 410 -38.72 20.25 -19.57
N THR A 411 -39.70 21.14 -19.66
CA THR A 411 -40.63 21.21 -20.83
C THR A 411 -40.33 22.34 -21.82
N GLN A 412 -39.41 23.27 -21.49
CA GLN A 412 -39.07 24.42 -22.34
C GLN A 412 -37.61 24.37 -22.81
N ALA A 413 -37.28 25.10 -23.89
CA ALA A 413 -35.99 25.01 -24.57
C ALA A 413 -34.80 25.73 -23.87
N SER A 414 -35.07 26.57 -22.86
CA SER A 414 -34.03 27.24 -22.07
C SER A 414 -34.53 27.49 -20.64
N ASN A 415 -34.03 26.69 -19.70
CA ASN A 415 -34.36 26.81 -18.28
C ASN A 415 -33.08 26.99 -17.45
N THR A 416 -33.24 27.62 -16.30
CA THR A 416 -32.31 27.53 -15.18
C THR A 416 -32.94 26.62 -14.13
N ILE A 417 -32.20 25.62 -13.65
CA ILE A 417 -32.57 24.80 -12.49
C ILE A 417 -31.71 25.22 -11.30
N LYS A 418 -32.34 25.33 -10.12
CA LYS A 418 -31.67 25.54 -8.84
C LYS A 418 -32.08 24.45 -7.87
N ILE A 419 -31.09 23.83 -7.25
CA ILE A 419 -31.20 22.70 -6.33
C ILE A 419 -30.46 23.10 -5.05
N ASP A 420 -31.13 23.03 -3.90
CA ASP A 420 -30.53 23.30 -2.60
C ASP A 420 -30.79 22.11 -1.66
N LEU A 421 -29.73 21.55 -1.08
CA LEU A 421 -29.78 20.48 -0.06
C LEU A 421 -29.48 21.10 1.31
N THR A 422 -30.38 20.89 2.28
CA THR A 422 -30.29 21.54 3.59
C THR A 422 -30.75 20.62 4.71
N ASN A 423 -30.59 21.06 5.97
CA ASN A 423 -30.95 20.32 7.19
C ASN A 423 -30.12 19.05 7.47
N LEU A 424 -28.91 18.98 6.93
CA LEU A 424 -28.00 17.87 7.16
C LEU A 424 -27.55 17.77 8.62
N SER A 425 -27.58 16.55 9.17
CA SER A 425 -26.97 16.19 10.46
C SER A 425 -25.65 15.43 10.32
N ALA A 426 -25.35 14.96 9.11
CA ALA A 426 -24.13 14.29 8.69
C ALA A 426 -23.88 14.58 7.19
N ASP A 427 -22.73 14.21 6.64
CA ASP A 427 -22.27 14.64 5.32
C ASP A 427 -22.99 13.94 4.17
N ALA A 428 -23.41 14.72 3.17
CA ALA A 428 -24.09 14.22 1.98
C ALA A 428 -23.86 15.14 0.77
N ASP A 429 -23.55 14.53 -0.37
CA ASP A 429 -23.20 15.20 -1.62
C ASP A 429 -24.39 15.32 -2.57
N LEU A 430 -24.30 16.30 -3.48
CA LEU A 430 -25.37 16.62 -4.43
C LEU A 430 -24.85 16.63 -5.87
N TYR A 431 -25.55 15.91 -6.77
CA TYR A 431 -25.22 15.86 -8.20
C TYR A 431 -26.43 16.12 -9.11
N LEU A 432 -26.18 16.66 -10.30
CA LEU A 432 -27.16 16.83 -11.38
C LEU A 432 -26.63 16.25 -12.70
N GLY A 433 -27.34 15.26 -13.26
CA GLY A 433 -26.95 14.57 -14.49
C GLY A 433 -28.07 14.43 -15.53
N ARG A 434 -27.71 13.97 -16.73
CA ARG A 434 -28.66 13.59 -17.78
C ARG A 434 -28.15 12.42 -18.61
N ASP A 435 -28.92 11.33 -18.63
CA ASP A 435 -28.68 10.15 -19.47
C ASP A 435 -28.85 10.55 -20.95
N ARG A 436 -27.73 10.68 -21.68
CA ARG A 436 -27.70 11.13 -23.09
C ARG A 436 -27.58 9.96 -24.04
N ASN A 437 -26.92 8.88 -23.62
CA ASN A 437 -26.75 7.66 -24.40
C ASN A 437 -27.96 6.71 -24.28
N ASN A 438 -28.85 6.97 -23.31
CA ASN A 438 -30.10 6.28 -22.99
C ASN A 438 -29.88 4.80 -22.59
N ASP A 439 -28.76 4.51 -21.92
CA ASP A 439 -28.40 3.16 -21.46
C ASP A 439 -28.98 2.80 -20.08
N GLY A 440 -29.53 3.78 -19.37
CA GLY A 440 -30.16 3.60 -18.07
C GLY A 440 -29.28 3.96 -16.88
N ASP A 441 -28.06 4.44 -17.10
CA ASP A 441 -27.12 4.90 -16.09
C ASP A 441 -26.68 6.35 -16.38
N ILE A 442 -25.94 7.00 -15.46
CA ILE A 442 -25.33 8.31 -15.68
C ILE A 442 -23.82 8.16 -15.63
N GLU A 443 -23.16 8.38 -16.76
CA GLU A 443 -21.69 8.42 -16.82
C GLU A 443 -21.14 9.76 -16.29
N LEU A 444 -19.87 9.82 -15.87
CA LEU A 444 -19.22 11.08 -15.48
C LEU A 444 -19.28 12.14 -16.59
N SER A 445 -19.28 11.72 -17.86
CA SER A 445 -19.41 12.61 -19.02
C SER A 445 -20.81 13.25 -19.16
N GLU A 446 -21.77 12.75 -18.39
CA GLU A 446 -23.18 13.10 -18.41
C GLU A 446 -23.63 13.90 -17.17
N ILE A 447 -22.75 14.03 -16.17
CA ILE A 447 -22.90 14.98 -15.06
C ILE A 447 -22.78 16.42 -15.58
N LEU A 448 -23.70 17.26 -15.14
CA LEU A 448 -23.83 18.65 -15.56
C LEU A 448 -23.30 19.62 -14.50
N ALA A 449 -23.42 19.25 -13.23
CA ALA A 449 -22.90 19.99 -12.07
C ALA A 449 -22.94 19.11 -10.80
N GLN A 450 -22.12 19.45 -9.81
CA GLN A 450 -22.06 18.82 -8.49
C GLN A 450 -21.75 19.87 -7.40
N SER A 451 -22.02 19.52 -6.14
CA SER A 451 -21.69 20.28 -4.93
C SER A 451 -21.38 19.28 -3.82
N GLU A 452 -20.18 19.39 -3.23
CA GLU A 452 -19.57 18.44 -2.28
C GLU A 452 -18.91 19.22 -1.12
N ASN A 453 -19.66 20.05 -0.39
CA ASN A 453 -19.08 20.73 0.78
C ASN A 453 -19.04 19.76 1.98
N PRO A 454 -17.91 19.70 2.70
CA PRO A 454 -17.75 18.73 3.77
C PRO A 454 -18.63 19.03 5.00
N GLY A 455 -19.03 17.97 5.71
CA GLY A 455 -19.75 17.98 6.97
C GLY A 455 -21.24 18.34 6.82
N THR A 456 -21.77 19.20 7.70
CA THR A 456 -23.21 19.57 7.69
C THR A 456 -23.52 20.83 6.89
N ALA A 457 -22.60 21.23 6.00
CA ALA A 457 -22.78 22.39 5.14
C ALA A 457 -23.92 22.15 4.13
N ALA A 458 -24.54 23.21 3.63
CA ALA A 458 -25.63 23.09 2.66
C ALA A 458 -25.08 23.00 1.24
N GLU A 459 -25.54 22.03 0.45
CA GLU A 459 -25.18 21.89 -0.96
C GLU A 459 -26.08 22.72 -1.88
N SER A 460 -25.51 23.28 -2.95
CA SER A 460 -26.29 24.09 -3.89
C SER A 460 -25.76 24.02 -5.32
N ILE A 461 -26.63 23.67 -6.26
CA ILE A 461 -26.36 23.63 -7.70
C ILE A 461 -27.28 24.60 -8.44
N GLU A 462 -26.72 25.42 -9.33
CA GLU A 462 -27.48 26.25 -10.26
C GLU A 462 -26.94 26.11 -11.69
N VAL A 463 -27.76 25.56 -12.60
CA VAL A 463 -27.38 25.34 -14.00
C VAL A 463 -28.36 26.03 -14.95
N SER A 464 -27.83 26.90 -15.81
CA SER A 464 -28.59 27.69 -16.78
C SER A 464 -28.44 27.17 -18.21
N GLY A 465 -29.43 27.45 -19.06
CA GLY A 465 -29.37 27.11 -20.49
C GLY A 465 -29.74 25.66 -20.80
N LEU A 466 -30.37 24.96 -19.85
CA LEU A 466 -30.80 23.58 -20.03
C LEU A 466 -31.93 23.48 -21.07
N VAL A 467 -31.77 22.55 -22.01
CA VAL A 467 -32.78 22.22 -23.02
C VAL A 467 -33.88 21.33 -22.42
N ALA A 468 -35.01 21.22 -23.12
CA ALA A 468 -36.08 20.30 -22.73
C ALA A 468 -35.58 18.85 -22.68
N GLY A 469 -35.97 18.10 -21.64
CA GLY A 469 -35.51 16.73 -21.39
C GLY A 469 -35.67 16.31 -19.93
N ASP A 470 -35.38 15.05 -19.67
CA ASP A 470 -35.29 14.49 -18.32
C ASP A 470 -33.90 14.72 -17.74
N TYR A 471 -33.85 14.99 -16.44
CA TYR A 471 -32.63 15.17 -15.65
C TYR A 471 -32.78 14.41 -14.33
N TYR A 472 -31.66 13.99 -13.78
CA TYR A 472 -31.59 13.19 -12.55
C TYR A 472 -30.77 13.94 -11.51
N ILE A 473 -31.25 13.94 -10.27
CA ILE A 473 -30.62 14.57 -9.12
C ILE A 473 -30.29 13.45 -8.14
N PHE A 474 -29.05 13.43 -7.66
CA PHE A 474 -28.54 12.43 -6.72
C PHE A 474 -28.22 13.14 -5.42
N VAL A 475 -28.70 12.57 -4.31
CA VAL A 475 -28.23 12.89 -2.97
C VAL A 475 -27.53 11.63 -2.47
N GLU A 476 -26.23 11.72 -2.22
CA GLU A 476 -25.41 10.57 -1.85
C GLU A 476 -24.86 10.77 -0.44
N GLN A 477 -24.95 9.74 0.39
CA GLN A 477 -24.30 9.75 1.70
C GLN A 477 -22.79 9.81 1.52
N PHE A 478 -22.14 10.76 2.19
CA PHE A 478 -20.68 10.82 2.25
C PHE A 478 -20.17 10.32 3.62
N GLU A 479 -20.77 10.78 4.73
CA GLU A 479 -20.38 10.36 6.08
C GLU A 479 -21.57 10.44 7.06
N GLY A 480 -21.97 9.32 7.64
CA GLY A 480 -22.98 9.23 8.69
C GLY A 480 -24.43 9.40 8.21
N ASP A 481 -25.37 8.97 9.04
CA ASP A 481 -26.80 8.98 8.71
C ASP A 481 -27.39 10.40 8.81
N THR A 482 -28.08 10.87 7.76
CA THR A 482 -28.57 12.24 7.71
C THR A 482 -29.97 12.35 7.11
N ASN A 483 -30.83 13.09 7.81
CA ASN A 483 -32.08 13.56 7.19
C ASN A 483 -31.77 14.82 6.41
N TYR A 484 -32.46 15.04 5.31
CA TYR A 484 -32.24 16.25 4.51
C TYR A 484 -33.54 16.83 3.98
N ALA A 485 -33.45 18.09 3.55
CA ALA A 485 -34.50 18.81 2.84
C ALA A 485 -33.96 19.29 1.48
N LEU A 486 -34.45 18.67 0.40
CA LEU A 486 -34.11 18.98 -0.99
C LEU A 486 -35.12 19.98 -1.56
N THR A 487 -34.64 21.18 -1.93
CA THR A 487 -35.44 22.24 -2.53
C THR A 487 -35.13 22.39 -4.01
N LEU A 488 -36.15 22.25 -4.85
CA LEU A 488 -36.05 22.24 -6.32
C LEU A 488 -36.84 23.38 -6.95
N SER A 489 -36.21 24.17 -7.81
CA SER A 489 -36.90 25.24 -8.56
C SER A 489 -36.38 25.39 -9.98
N SER A 490 -37.21 25.94 -10.88
CA SER A 490 -36.82 26.26 -12.25
C SER A 490 -37.35 27.62 -12.70
N THR A 491 -36.58 28.34 -13.52
CA THR A 491 -37.03 29.58 -14.17
C THR A 491 -36.77 29.50 -15.67
N ALA A 492 -37.81 29.78 -16.48
CA ALA A 492 -37.69 29.83 -17.93
C ALA A 492 -37.13 31.18 -18.41
N THR A 493 -36.17 31.15 -19.34
CA THR A 493 -35.66 32.37 -19.98
C THR A 493 -36.49 32.68 -21.24
N PRO A 494 -37.14 33.86 -21.37
CA PRO A 494 -37.92 34.18 -22.57
C PRO A 494 -37.05 34.29 -23.82
N ALA A 495 -37.52 33.75 -24.95
CA ALA A 495 -36.83 33.84 -26.24
C ALA A 495 -36.66 35.31 -26.72
N PRO A 496 -35.52 35.67 -27.33
CA PRO A 496 -35.31 37.01 -27.88
C PRO A 496 -36.25 37.27 -29.07
N THR A 497 -36.87 38.45 -29.11
CA THR A 497 -37.83 38.85 -30.15
C THR A 497 -37.10 39.11 -31.50
N PRO A 498 -37.59 38.61 -32.65
CA PRO A 498 -36.89 38.76 -33.93
C PRO A 498 -36.86 40.22 -34.43
N PRO A 499 -35.77 40.68 -35.08
CA PRO A 499 -35.70 42.03 -35.64
C PRO A 499 -36.53 42.17 -36.92
N THR A 500 -37.18 43.31 -37.07
CA THR A 500 -38.00 43.70 -38.24
C THR A 500 -37.12 43.97 -39.48
N PRO A 501 -37.47 43.51 -40.69
CA PRO A 501 -36.64 43.72 -41.87
C PRO A 501 -36.75 45.16 -42.39
N THR A 502 -35.60 45.80 -42.65
CA THR A 502 -35.51 47.16 -43.24
C THR A 502 -34.94 47.08 -44.67
N PRO A 503 -35.43 47.89 -45.63
CA PRO A 503 -35.18 47.67 -47.06
C PRO A 503 -33.88 48.30 -47.63
N THR A 504 -33.54 47.82 -48.83
CA THR A 504 -32.40 48.06 -49.75
C THR A 504 -31.91 49.52 -49.91
N PRO A 505 -30.59 49.77 -50.14
CA PRO A 505 -30.02 51.12 -50.07
C PRO A 505 -30.10 51.91 -51.40
N THR A 506 -30.11 53.25 -51.27
CA THR A 506 -29.84 54.24 -52.33
C THR A 506 -28.62 55.09 -51.89
N PRO A 507 -27.72 55.55 -52.79
CA PRO A 507 -26.39 56.04 -52.37
C PRO A 507 -26.30 57.57 -52.15
N THR A 508 -25.10 57.97 -51.66
CA THR A 508 -24.43 59.31 -51.58
C THR A 508 -24.62 60.13 -50.28
N PRO A 509 -23.69 61.07 -49.87
CA PRO A 509 -22.22 61.20 -50.02
C PRO A 509 -21.43 61.38 -48.69
N THR A 510 -20.10 61.15 -48.77
CA THR A 510 -18.89 61.82 -48.19
C THR A 510 -18.92 62.58 -46.82
N PRO A 511 -17.84 62.52 -45.98
CA PRO A 511 -17.92 62.52 -44.52
C PRO A 511 -17.52 63.83 -43.81
N THR A 512 -17.82 63.90 -42.50
CA THR A 512 -17.35 64.90 -41.52
C THR A 512 -16.60 64.15 -40.38
N PRO A 513 -15.53 64.69 -39.77
CA PRO A 513 -14.41 63.92 -39.20
C PRO A 513 -14.65 63.35 -37.80
N PRO A 514 -13.82 62.39 -37.34
CA PRO A 514 -14.09 61.61 -36.13
C PRO A 514 -13.63 62.32 -34.85
N THR A 515 -14.37 62.09 -33.77
CA THR A 515 -13.95 62.30 -32.37
C THR A 515 -13.36 60.97 -31.86
N PRO A 516 -12.31 60.96 -31.01
CA PRO A 516 -11.37 59.85 -30.92
C PRO A 516 -11.94 58.60 -30.23
N THR A 517 -11.59 57.45 -30.78
CA THR A 517 -11.83 56.11 -30.24
C THR A 517 -10.99 55.88 -28.97
N PRO A 518 -11.53 55.30 -27.88
CA PRO A 518 -10.69 54.72 -26.85
C PRO A 518 -10.01 53.46 -27.39
N THR A 519 -8.70 53.37 -27.18
CA THR A 519 -7.81 52.27 -27.54
C THR A 519 -8.42 50.90 -27.23
N PRO A 520 -8.42 49.92 -28.16
CA PRO A 520 -8.83 48.57 -27.83
C PRO A 520 -7.84 47.96 -26.84
N THR A 521 -8.36 47.45 -25.73
CA THR A 521 -7.68 46.53 -24.81
C THR A 521 -7.05 45.40 -25.63
N PRO A 522 -5.81 44.96 -25.33
CA PRO A 522 -5.19 43.85 -26.06
C PRO A 522 -6.11 42.63 -26.02
N PRO A 523 -6.22 41.86 -27.12
CA PRO A 523 -6.93 40.60 -27.08
C PRO A 523 -6.32 39.73 -25.97
N THR A 524 -7.17 39.24 -25.08
CA THR A 524 -6.82 38.17 -24.15
C THR A 524 -6.14 37.07 -24.96
N PRO A 525 -4.94 36.61 -24.57
CA PRO A 525 -4.27 35.56 -25.33
C PRO A 525 -5.22 34.37 -25.42
N THR A 526 -5.49 33.93 -26.65
CA THR A 526 -6.10 32.63 -26.90
C THR A 526 -5.25 31.60 -26.14
N PRO A 527 -5.84 30.74 -25.28
CA PRO A 527 -5.06 29.72 -24.59
C PRO A 527 -4.34 28.91 -25.66
N THR A 528 -3.02 28.84 -25.55
CA THR A 528 -2.20 27.95 -26.37
C THR A 528 -2.75 26.53 -26.16
N PRO A 529 -3.07 25.77 -27.23
CA PRO A 529 -3.51 24.39 -27.08
C PRO A 529 -2.48 23.61 -26.26
N THR A 530 -2.91 22.95 -25.19
CA THR A 530 -2.05 22.08 -24.38
C THR A 530 -1.61 20.86 -25.20
N PRO A 531 -0.35 20.39 -25.12
CA PRO A 531 0.14 19.26 -25.90
C PRO A 531 -0.35 17.87 -25.44
N TYR A 532 -1.21 17.84 -24.42
CA TYR A 532 -1.70 16.63 -23.77
C TYR A 532 -3.10 16.27 -24.26
N SER A 533 -3.36 14.97 -24.41
CA SER A 533 -4.72 14.46 -24.57
C SER A 533 -5.56 14.92 -23.39
N THR A 534 -6.72 15.55 -23.66
CA THR A 534 -7.69 15.98 -22.64
C THR A 534 -8.29 14.81 -21.86
N ASP A 535 -8.15 13.59 -22.37
CA ASP A 535 -8.85 12.41 -21.85
C ASP A 535 -7.92 11.50 -21.03
N PHE A 536 -6.59 11.56 -21.24
CA PHE A 536 -5.63 10.62 -20.59
C PHE A 536 -4.30 11.23 -20.13
N GLY A 537 -3.98 12.49 -20.41
CA GLY A 537 -2.80 13.20 -19.86
C GLY A 537 -1.43 12.88 -20.46
N TYR A 538 -1.35 12.05 -21.50
CA TYR A 538 -0.06 11.65 -22.08
C TYR A 538 0.29 12.36 -23.40
N GLY A 539 1.57 12.69 -23.57
CA GLY A 539 2.19 13.06 -24.85
C GLY A 539 3.23 12.04 -25.31
N LEU A 540 3.30 11.75 -26.62
CA LEU A 540 4.28 10.79 -27.16
C LEU A 540 5.69 11.39 -27.15
N VAL A 541 6.65 10.67 -26.56
CA VAL A 541 8.06 11.09 -26.47
C VAL A 541 8.67 11.37 -27.84
N ASN A 542 9.43 12.46 -27.95
CA ASN A 542 10.13 12.85 -29.18
C ASN A 542 11.59 13.21 -28.88
N ALA A 543 12.50 12.28 -29.16
CA ALA A 543 13.92 12.42 -28.87
C ALA A 543 14.56 13.58 -29.64
N ALA A 544 14.23 13.72 -30.93
CA ALA A 544 14.74 14.78 -31.79
C ALA A 544 14.38 16.19 -31.27
N ALA A 545 13.13 16.38 -30.86
CA ALA A 545 12.64 17.65 -30.32
C ALA A 545 13.24 17.92 -28.92
N ALA A 546 13.30 16.91 -28.05
CA ALA A 546 13.85 17.03 -26.71
C ALA A 546 15.34 17.40 -26.72
N VAL A 547 16.16 16.69 -27.50
CA VAL A 547 17.60 16.96 -27.61
C VAL A 547 17.86 18.30 -28.31
N ALA A 548 17.08 18.65 -29.34
CA ALA A 548 17.17 19.97 -29.95
C ALA A 548 16.87 21.09 -28.94
N ARG A 549 15.86 20.90 -28.08
CA ARG A 549 15.48 21.86 -27.05
C ARG A 549 16.57 22.05 -26.00
N VAL A 550 17.24 20.97 -25.56
CA VAL A 550 18.44 21.05 -24.70
C VAL A 550 19.50 21.96 -25.32
N LEU A 551 19.72 21.85 -26.63
CA LEU A 551 20.70 22.65 -27.36
C LEU A 551 20.20 24.05 -27.77
N ASN A 552 18.97 24.42 -27.37
CA ASN A 552 18.28 25.63 -27.81
C ASN A 552 18.21 25.77 -29.34
N GLN A 553 17.89 24.66 -30.03
CA GLN A 553 17.73 24.56 -31.48
C GLN A 553 16.29 24.24 -31.84
N ALA A 554 15.94 24.47 -33.11
CA ALA A 554 14.70 23.92 -33.68
C ALA A 554 14.79 22.38 -33.75
N PRO A 555 13.66 21.65 -33.67
CA PRO A 555 13.62 20.20 -33.79
C PRO A 555 14.46 19.70 -34.98
N PHE A 556 15.17 18.60 -34.79
CA PHE A 556 16.00 18.04 -35.84
C PHE A 556 15.13 17.58 -37.02
N ALA A 557 15.66 17.74 -38.23
CA ALA A 557 14.98 17.28 -39.44
C ALA A 557 15.03 15.75 -39.50
N ASP A 558 13.94 15.16 -39.99
CA ASP A 558 13.78 13.73 -40.19
C ASP A 558 14.94 13.14 -41.02
N VAL A 559 15.35 11.93 -40.67
CA VAL A 559 16.33 11.15 -41.43
C VAL A 559 15.64 10.01 -42.19
N PRO A 560 16.19 9.55 -43.33
CA PRO A 560 15.60 8.42 -44.04
C PRO A 560 15.55 7.17 -43.17
N ASP A 561 14.39 6.51 -43.16
CA ASP A 561 14.23 5.23 -42.48
C ASP A 561 15.27 4.22 -42.99
N PRO A 562 16.01 3.54 -42.09
CA PRO A 562 16.90 2.48 -42.50
C PRO A 562 16.09 1.35 -43.15
N THR A 563 16.57 0.87 -44.30
CA THR A 563 15.83 -0.08 -45.15
C THR A 563 15.57 -1.42 -44.46
N SER A 564 14.34 -1.93 -44.59
CA SER A 564 13.85 -3.14 -43.92
C SER A 564 14.05 -4.42 -44.74
N THR A 565 14.92 -5.31 -44.27
CA THR A 565 14.96 -6.71 -44.77
C THR A 565 15.15 -7.75 -43.66
N ALA A 566 15.21 -7.37 -42.39
CA ALA A 566 15.32 -8.26 -41.22
C ALA A 566 14.33 -7.86 -40.11
N THR A 567 14.02 -8.78 -39.19
CA THR A 567 13.24 -8.48 -37.98
C THR A 567 14.01 -7.45 -37.15
N ASN A 568 13.41 -6.28 -36.92
CA ASN A 568 14.10 -5.12 -36.34
C ASN A 568 13.17 -4.29 -35.45
N ASN A 569 13.74 -3.39 -34.64
CA ASN A 569 13.03 -2.47 -33.77
C ASN A 569 13.02 -1.01 -34.28
N PHE A 570 13.40 -0.76 -35.54
CA PHE A 570 13.43 0.61 -36.09
C PHE A 570 12.04 1.24 -36.20
N GLY A 571 10.97 0.44 -36.28
CA GLY A 571 9.61 0.97 -36.19
C GLY A 571 9.37 1.76 -34.89
N ASP A 572 9.89 1.26 -33.77
CA ASP A 572 9.75 1.89 -32.45
C ASP A 572 10.68 3.09 -32.31
N LEU A 573 11.93 2.96 -32.81
CA LEU A 573 12.94 4.02 -32.78
C LEU A 573 12.58 5.22 -33.66
N ASN A 574 11.99 4.97 -34.84
CA ASN A 574 11.51 6.01 -35.75
C ASN A 574 10.28 6.71 -35.17
N LEU A 575 9.42 5.98 -34.45
CA LEU A 575 8.24 6.55 -33.81
C LEU A 575 8.61 7.65 -32.80
N ILE A 576 9.76 7.50 -32.12
CA ILE A 576 10.27 8.48 -31.14
C ILE A 576 11.37 9.40 -31.71
N ALA A 577 11.67 9.32 -33.01
CA ALA A 577 12.71 10.11 -33.69
C ALA A 577 14.13 9.98 -33.08
N ALA A 578 14.52 8.78 -32.65
CA ALA A 578 15.87 8.51 -32.15
C ALA A 578 16.97 8.60 -33.23
N PRO A 579 16.77 8.10 -34.48
CA PRO A 579 17.78 8.18 -35.53
C PRO A 579 18.22 9.61 -35.90
N GLU A 580 17.32 10.58 -35.82
CA GLU A 580 17.60 12.00 -36.03
C GLU A 580 18.61 12.54 -35.03
N VAL A 581 18.55 12.06 -33.78
CA VAL A 581 19.50 12.40 -32.72
C VAL A 581 20.87 11.76 -32.99
N TRP A 582 20.88 10.48 -33.39
CA TRP A 582 22.11 9.76 -33.71
C TRP A 582 22.85 10.37 -34.91
N ALA A 583 22.12 10.90 -35.90
CA ALA A 583 22.70 11.62 -37.01
C ALA A 583 23.46 12.90 -36.60
N ARG A 584 23.20 13.41 -35.38
CA ARG A 584 23.97 14.51 -34.75
C ARG A 584 25.14 14.03 -33.89
N GLY A 585 25.30 12.71 -33.75
CA GLY A 585 26.40 12.09 -33.00
C GLY A 585 26.13 11.94 -31.50
N TYR A 586 24.92 12.25 -31.01
CA TYR A 586 24.52 11.97 -29.63
C TYR A 586 23.95 10.56 -29.57
N THR A 587 24.50 9.73 -28.70
CA THR A 587 24.29 8.28 -28.68
C THR A 587 24.16 7.72 -27.26
N GLY A 588 24.18 8.60 -26.25
CA GLY A 588 24.21 8.22 -24.83
C GLY A 588 25.62 8.01 -24.29
N GLN A 589 26.66 8.36 -25.06
CA GLN A 589 28.05 8.08 -24.70
C GLN A 589 28.41 8.70 -23.35
N GLY A 590 28.95 7.88 -22.44
CA GLY A 590 29.42 8.33 -21.13
C GLY A 590 28.31 8.60 -20.11
N ILE A 591 27.07 8.25 -20.44
CA ILE A 591 25.95 8.28 -19.51
C ILE A 591 25.74 6.87 -18.95
N VAL A 592 25.68 6.78 -17.62
CA VAL A 592 25.34 5.55 -16.90
C VAL A 592 23.85 5.56 -16.60
N VAL A 593 23.15 4.51 -17.03
CA VAL A 593 21.74 4.25 -16.78
C VAL A 593 21.64 3.02 -15.87
N ALA A 594 21.08 3.18 -14.68
CA ALA A 594 20.79 2.07 -13.79
C ALA A 594 19.48 1.41 -14.18
N VAL A 595 19.48 0.08 -14.26
CA VAL A 595 18.30 -0.74 -14.55
C VAL A 595 17.99 -1.53 -13.29
N ILE A 596 16.92 -1.14 -12.59
CA ILE A 596 16.40 -1.82 -11.40
C ILE A 596 15.30 -2.76 -11.86
N ASP A 597 15.58 -4.06 -11.87
CA ASP A 597 14.73 -5.09 -12.48
C ASP A 597 15.08 -6.49 -11.93
N THR A 598 14.81 -7.56 -12.70
CA THR A 598 15.17 -8.96 -12.39
C THR A 598 16.65 -9.30 -12.60
N GLY A 599 17.49 -8.29 -12.84
CA GLY A 599 18.89 -8.43 -13.25
C GLY A 599 19.09 -8.27 -14.76
N VAL A 600 20.31 -8.48 -15.24
CA VAL A 600 20.66 -8.34 -16.67
C VAL A 600 21.61 -9.46 -17.07
N ASP A 601 21.36 -10.12 -18.22
CA ASP A 601 22.36 -10.96 -18.86
C ASP A 601 23.49 -10.10 -19.45
N TYR A 602 24.43 -9.72 -18.59
CA TYR A 602 25.60 -8.90 -18.93
C TYR A 602 26.57 -9.59 -19.91
N ARG A 603 26.33 -10.87 -20.23
CA ARG A 603 27.09 -11.65 -21.22
C ARG A 603 26.44 -11.61 -22.60
N HIS A 604 25.22 -11.07 -22.72
CA HIS A 604 24.53 -10.96 -24.00
C HIS A 604 25.38 -10.12 -24.97
N PRO A 605 25.67 -10.60 -26.21
CA PRO A 605 26.58 -9.90 -27.12
C PRO A 605 26.18 -8.45 -27.42
N GLU A 606 24.89 -8.16 -27.50
CA GLU A 606 24.40 -6.78 -27.72
C GLU A 606 24.60 -5.85 -26.52
N LEU A 607 24.79 -6.39 -25.31
CA LEU A 607 24.91 -5.60 -24.08
C LEU A 607 26.32 -5.56 -23.51
N ALA A 608 27.12 -6.61 -23.69
CA ALA A 608 28.35 -6.84 -22.92
C ALA A 608 29.36 -5.67 -22.85
N ASP A 609 29.54 -4.88 -23.91
CA ASP A 609 30.47 -3.74 -23.95
C ASP A 609 29.81 -2.44 -23.47
N ASN A 610 28.48 -2.44 -23.41
CA ASN A 610 27.68 -1.37 -22.84
C ASN A 610 27.33 -1.65 -21.37
N MET A 611 27.83 -2.71 -20.76
CA MET A 611 27.69 -2.87 -19.31
C MET A 611 28.59 -1.87 -18.58
N TRP A 612 28.02 -1.18 -17.60
CA TRP A 612 28.79 -0.43 -16.62
C TRP A 612 29.70 -1.38 -15.87
N ARG A 613 30.88 -0.88 -15.48
CA ARG A 613 31.83 -1.64 -14.67
C ARG A 613 32.27 -0.81 -13.48
N ASN A 614 32.14 -1.35 -12.28
CA ASN A 614 32.80 -0.81 -11.11
C ASN A 614 34.32 -1.04 -11.25
N THR A 615 35.03 -0.05 -11.79
CA THR A 615 36.49 -0.16 -11.98
C THR A 615 37.29 -0.16 -10.68
N ARG A 616 36.63 0.02 -9.54
CA ARG A 616 37.25 0.01 -8.22
C ARG A 616 37.22 -1.39 -7.56
N GLU A 617 36.44 -2.31 -8.12
CA GLU A 617 36.43 -3.72 -7.71
C GLU A 617 37.40 -4.58 -8.52
N ILE A 618 37.93 -5.61 -7.87
CA ILE A 618 38.75 -6.68 -8.41
C ILE A 618 37.86 -7.91 -8.54
N PRO A 619 37.44 -8.31 -9.76
CA PRO A 619 36.44 -9.35 -9.93
C PRO A 619 36.81 -10.70 -9.26
N GLY A 620 35.97 -11.13 -8.32
CA GLY A 620 35.96 -12.47 -7.74
C GLY A 620 37.04 -12.68 -6.68
N ASP A 621 37.51 -11.63 -6.02
CA ASP A 621 38.43 -11.75 -4.89
C ASP A 621 37.71 -11.87 -3.54
N GLY A 622 36.39 -11.70 -3.50
CA GLY A 622 35.55 -11.82 -2.32
C GLY A 622 35.67 -10.64 -1.35
N ILE A 623 36.19 -9.50 -1.80
CA ILE A 623 36.43 -8.31 -0.99
C ILE A 623 35.62 -7.15 -1.56
N ASP A 624 35.05 -6.32 -0.69
CA ASP A 624 34.56 -4.99 -1.05
C ASP A 624 35.78 -4.05 -1.16
N ASN A 625 36.34 -3.93 -2.36
CA ASN A 625 37.60 -3.22 -2.57
C ASN A 625 37.42 -1.69 -2.49
N ASP A 626 36.26 -1.19 -2.88
CA ASP A 626 35.97 0.24 -2.88
C ASP A 626 35.33 0.75 -1.58
N GLY A 627 34.96 -0.16 -0.68
CA GLY A 627 34.43 0.12 0.64
C GLY A 627 32.99 0.65 0.61
N ASN A 628 32.25 0.40 -0.47
CA ASN A 628 30.87 0.85 -0.63
C ASN A 628 29.85 -0.07 0.08
N GLY A 629 30.33 -1.16 0.68
CA GLY A 629 29.55 -2.19 1.36
C GLY A 629 29.29 -3.42 0.49
N TYR A 630 29.47 -3.36 -0.82
CA TYR A 630 28.99 -4.37 -1.77
C TYR A 630 30.16 -5.18 -2.33
N ILE A 631 30.31 -6.42 -1.85
CA ILE A 631 31.39 -7.31 -2.28
C ILE A 631 31.24 -7.67 -3.76
N ASP A 632 32.31 -7.54 -4.53
CA ASP A 632 32.41 -7.98 -5.93
C ASP A 632 31.33 -7.43 -6.87
N ASP A 633 30.84 -6.20 -6.65
CA ASP A 633 29.75 -5.55 -7.40
C ASP A 633 30.14 -5.03 -8.81
N VAL A 634 30.85 -5.86 -9.58
CA VAL A 634 31.58 -5.49 -10.80
C VAL A 634 30.69 -4.88 -11.89
N PHE A 635 29.47 -5.37 -12.06
CA PHE A 635 28.52 -4.90 -13.09
C PHE A 635 27.28 -4.21 -12.49
N GLY A 636 27.28 -4.04 -11.16
CA GLY A 636 26.13 -3.75 -10.32
C GLY A 636 25.97 -4.84 -9.27
N PHE A 637 24.78 -4.95 -8.67
CA PHE A 637 24.57 -5.77 -7.48
C PHE A 637 23.21 -6.48 -7.48
N ASP A 638 23.15 -7.65 -6.86
CA ASP A 638 21.94 -8.41 -6.60
C ASP A 638 21.46 -8.21 -5.16
N PHE A 639 20.42 -7.39 -5.01
CA PHE A 639 19.78 -7.08 -3.72
C PHE A 639 18.85 -8.20 -3.24
N VAL A 640 18.46 -9.12 -4.13
CA VAL A 640 17.63 -10.28 -3.82
C VAL A 640 18.49 -11.43 -3.32
N GLY A 641 19.61 -11.71 -3.98
CA GLY A 641 20.60 -12.71 -3.57
C GLY A 641 21.56 -12.23 -2.50
N ASN A 642 21.67 -10.91 -2.31
CA ASN A 642 22.72 -10.23 -1.52
C ASN A 642 24.13 -10.64 -1.98
N ASP A 643 24.40 -10.52 -3.27
CA ASP A 643 25.72 -10.77 -3.85
C ASP A 643 26.04 -9.82 -5.02
N GLY A 644 27.31 -9.82 -5.45
CA GLY A 644 27.82 -8.97 -6.52
C GLY A 644 27.47 -9.44 -7.95
N ASP A 645 26.59 -10.42 -8.13
CA ASP A 645 26.24 -10.97 -9.44
C ASP A 645 24.79 -10.61 -9.86
N PRO A 646 24.57 -9.43 -10.49
CA PRO A 646 23.24 -9.00 -10.94
C PRO A 646 22.75 -9.75 -12.19
N GLN A 647 23.25 -10.96 -12.42
CA GLN A 647 22.88 -11.82 -13.54
C GLN A 647 21.41 -12.23 -13.42
N GLU A 648 20.70 -12.26 -14.55
CA GLU A 648 19.34 -12.83 -14.56
C GLU A 648 19.32 -14.30 -14.16
N ASP A 649 18.41 -14.62 -13.25
CA ASP A 649 18.23 -15.95 -12.67
C ASP A 649 17.03 -16.67 -13.31
N PRO A 650 17.23 -17.83 -13.96
CA PRO A 650 16.14 -18.67 -14.46
C PRO A 650 15.09 -19.06 -13.41
N SER A 651 15.40 -18.97 -12.12
CA SER A 651 14.48 -19.24 -11.02
C SER A 651 13.35 -18.20 -10.88
N ASP A 652 13.51 -17.01 -11.47
CA ASP A 652 12.55 -15.90 -11.43
C ASP A 652 11.24 -16.19 -12.21
N ASN A 653 11.17 -17.32 -12.91
CA ASN A 653 10.03 -17.92 -13.64
C ASN A 653 9.15 -16.95 -14.45
N GLN A 654 8.33 -16.11 -13.79
CA GLN A 654 7.50 -15.09 -14.45
C GLN A 654 8.25 -13.81 -14.84
N GLY A 655 9.39 -13.51 -14.20
CA GLY A 655 10.21 -12.32 -14.47
C GLY A 655 11.46 -12.58 -15.33
N PHE A 656 11.84 -13.84 -15.55
CA PHE A 656 13.08 -14.17 -16.24
C PHE A 656 13.17 -13.56 -17.65
N GLY A 657 14.25 -12.84 -17.91
CA GLY A 657 14.56 -12.15 -19.16
C GLY A 657 14.01 -10.74 -19.28
N HIS A 658 13.24 -10.28 -18.29
CA HIS A 658 12.62 -8.97 -18.31
C HIS A 658 13.66 -7.84 -18.22
N GLY A 659 14.56 -7.85 -17.23
CA GLY A 659 15.58 -6.82 -17.08
C GLY A 659 16.59 -6.77 -18.23
N THR A 660 16.92 -7.93 -18.82
CA THR A 660 17.73 -8.00 -20.05
C THR A 660 17.06 -7.34 -21.25
N HIS A 661 15.74 -7.54 -21.39
CA HIS A 661 14.94 -6.91 -22.45
C HIS A 661 14.87 -5.40 -22.28
N VAL A 662 14.66 -4.93 -21.05
CA VAL A 662 14.68 -3.51 -20.67
C VAL A 662 16.05 -2.88 -20.98
N ALA A 663 17.15 -3.50 -20.53
CA ALA A 663 18.50 -3.04 -20.80
C ALA A 663 18.82 -2.95 -22.31
N GLY A 664 18.38 -3.94 -23.09
CA GLY A 664 18.54 -3.95 -24.55
C GLY A 664 17.79 -2.80 -25.24
N THR A 665 16.62 -2.42 -24.73
CA THR A 665 15.82 -1.32 -25.29
C THR A 665 16.51 0.03 -25.04
N ILE A 666 17.21 0.18 -23.92
CA ILE A 666 17.98 1.38 -23.59
C ILE A 666 19.28 1.41 -24.41
N ALA A 667 20.11 0.38 -24.31
CA ALA A 667 21.51 0.42 -24.74
C ALA A 667 21.97 -0.82 -25.51
N GLY A 668 21.08 -1.53 -26.20
CA GLY A 668 21.49 -2.52 -27.18
C GLY A 668 22.39 -1.89 -28.26
N ARG A 669 23.53 -2.50 -28.55
CA ARG A 669 24.50 -1.91 -29.48
C ARG A 669 23.97 -1.80 -30.91
N ASN A 670 24.42 -0.77 -31.62
CA ASN A 670 24.14 -0.62 -33.04
C ASN A 670 25.15 -1.39 -33.89
N ASN A 671 25.03 -2.72 -33.91
CA ASN A 671 25.96 -3.62 -34.60
C ASN A 671 25.49 -4.04 -36.00
N GLY A 672 24.36 -3.50 -36.48
CA GLY A 672 23.72 -3.96 -37.71
C GLY A 672 23.00 -5.30 -37.51
N ILE A 673 22.99 -6.15 -38.53
CA ILE A 673 22.31 -7.46 -38.46
C ILE A 673 23.19 -8.44 -37.68
N THR A 674 22.65 -9.00 -36.60
CA THR A 674 23.26 -10.05 -35.79
C THR A 674 22.47 -11.36 -35.89
N THR A 675 23.10 -12.46 -35.51
CA THR A 675 22.49 -13.80 -35.53
C THR A 675 22.39 -14.31 -34.11
N ASP A 676 21.17 -14.69 -33.70
CA ASP A 676 20.89 -15.21 -32.37
C ASP A 676 21.35 -16.67 -32.20
N ALA A 677 21.21 -17.22 -30.99
CA ALA A 677 21.56 -18.61 -30.70
C ALA A 677 20.72 -19.64 -31.48
N ASN A 678 19.57 -19.25 -32.02
CA ASN A 678 18.68 -20.09 -32.82
C ASN A 678 18.95 -19.98 -34.34
N GLY A 679 19.89 -19.14 -34.77
CA GLY A 679 20.21 -18.91 -36.18
C GLY A 679 19.30 -17.89 -36.89
N ASN A 680 18.46 -17.17 -36.15
CA ASN A 680 17.62 -16.10 -36.68
C ASN A 680 18.42 -14.80 -36.78
N SER A 681 18.13 -14.00 -37.80
CA SER A 681 18.80 -12.71 -38.03
C SER A 681 17.95 -11.54 -37.55
N PHE A 682 18.51 -10.72 -36.68
CA PHE A 682 17.86 -9.54 -36.12
C PHE A 682 18.71 -8.30 -36.33
N GLN A 683 18.06 -7.14 -36.45
CA GLN A 683 18.74 -5.86 -36.36
C GLN A 683 18.11 -5.08 -35.20
N MET A 684 18.76 -5.12 -34.05
CA MET A 684 18.30 -4.46 -32.83
C MET A 684 19.26 -3.33 -32.48
N THR A 685 18.73 -2.22 -31.98
CA THR A 685 19.52 -1.09 -31.48
C THR A 685 18.75 -0.43 -30.35
N GLY A 686 19.41 -0.17 -29.22
CA GLY A 686 18.82 0.60 -28.12
C GLY A 686 18.75 2.08 -28.44
N VAL A 687 17.85 2.80 -27.77
CA VAL A 687 17.65 4.25 -27.96
C VAL A 687 18.95 5.04 -27.73
N ALA A 688 19.70 4.69 -26.69
CA ALA A 688 21.00 5.24 -26.33
C ALA A 688 22.08 4.16 -26.44
N TYR A 689 22.32 3.67 -27.65
CA TYR A 689 23.17 2.50 -27.93
C TYR A 689 24.66 2.60 -27.53
N ASN A 690 25.12 3.71 -26.96
CA ASN A 690 26.45 3.86 -26.35
C ASN A 690 26.39 4.28 -24.87
N ALA A 691 25.21 4.27 -24.25
CA ALA A 691 25.07 4.40 -22.81
C ALA A 691 25.57 3.14 -22.10
N GLN A 692 25.95 3.29 -20.82
CA GLN A 692 26.36 2.18 -19.99
C GLN A 692 25.22 1.72 -19.08
N ILE A 693 24.98 0.42 -18.96
CA ILE A 693 23.95 -0.19 -18.12
C ILE A 693 24.57 -0.67 -16.81
N MET A 694 24.13 -0.10 -15.69
CA MET A 694 24.39 -0.63 -14.35
C MET A 694 23.22 -1.56 -13.99
N ALA A 695 23.51 -2.85 -13.82
CA ALA A 695 22.49 -3.87 -13.58
C ALA A 695 22.20 -4.02 -12.10
N LEU A 696 20.97 -3.80 -11.67
CA LEU A 696 20.56 -3.89 -10.27
C LEU A 696 19.38 -4.87 -10.18
N ARG A 697 19.65 -6.05 -9.63
CA ARG A 697 18.60 -7.06 -9.41
C ARG A 697 17.92 -6.76 -8.09
N ALA A 698 16.67 -6.31 -8.16
CA ALA A 698 15.83 -5.99 -7.00
C ALA A 698 14.49 -6.75 -7.02
N LEU A 699 14.23 -7.53 -8.07
CA LEU A 699 13.06 -8.39 -8.21
C LEU A 699 13.51 -9.85 -8.34
N GLY A 700 12.90 -10.74 -7.57
CA GLY A 700 13.11 -12.20 -7.64
C GLY A 700 11.80 -12.98 -7.48
N PRO A 701 11.82 -14.31 -7.27
CA PRO A 701 10.59 -15.05 -7.01
C PRO A 701 9.89 -14.49 -5.78
N GLN A 702 8.54 -14.50 -5.74
CA GLN A 702 7.73 -13.93 -4.64
C GLN A 702 8.07 -14.47 -3.24
N SER A 703 8.92 -15.50 -3.13
CA SER A 703 9.44 -16.06 -1.88
C SER A 703 10.86 -15.60 -1.49
N ALA A 704 11.48 -14.66 -2.22
CA ALA A 704 12.86 -14.20 -1.98
C ALA A 704 12.95 -12.86 -1.22
N SER A 705 11.84 -12.29 -0.78
CA SER A 705 11.83 -11.06 0.02
C SER A 705 12.06 -11.38 1.50
N ALA A 706 13.33 -11.51 1.89
CA ALA A 706 13.89 -11.12 3.19
C ALA A 706 15.37 -11.52 3.24
N THR A 707 16.23 -10.84 2.48
CA THR A 707 17.66 -10.87 2.83
C THR A 707 17.85 -9.94 4.03
N THR A 708 18.49 -10.43 5.09
CA THR A 708 18.73 -9.72 6.37
C THR A 708 19.55 -8.42 6.25
N ARG A 709 19.92 -8.01 5.03
CA ARG A 709 20.72 -6.82 4.74
C ARG A 709 19.93 -5.67 4.11
N PHE A 710 18.83 -5.95 3.39
CA PHE A 710 18.08 -4.92 2.66
C PHE A 710 16.59 -5.02 3.01
N PRO A 711 16.07 -4.12 3.86
CA PRO A 711 14.64 -4.02 4.19
C PRO A 711 13.77 -3.77 2.94
N ASP A 712 14.15 -2.80 2.10
CA ASP A 712 13.63 -2.63 0.73
C ASP A 712 14.76 -2.74 -0.33
N PRO A 713 14.78 -3.84 -1.12
CA PRO A 713 15.71 -4.01 -2.24
C PRO A 713 15.63 -2.92 -3.32
N VAL A 714 14.45 -2.35 -3.57
CA VAL A 714 14.24 -1.31 -4.58
C VAL A 714 14.82 0.02 -4.11
N ALA A 715 14.52 0.44 -2.87
CA ALA A 715 15.12 1.63 -2.27
C ALA A 715 16.66 1.52 -2.22
N SER A 716 17.16 0.35 -1.80
CA SER A 716 18.60 0.07 -1.72
C SER A 716 19.28 0.14 -3.09
N ALA A 717 18.62 -0.37 -4.14
CA ALA A 717 19.10 -0.27 -5.51
C ALA A 717 19.13 1.19 -6.02
N ILE A 718 18.14 2.02 -5.66
CA ILE A 718 18.14 3.44 -6.00
C ILE A 718 19.34 4.15 -5.36
N ASP A 719 19.56 3.96 -4.05
CA ASP A 719 20.69 4.57 -3.36
C ASP A 719 22.04 4.10 -3.91
N TYR A 720 22.17 2.81 -4.20
CA TYR A 720 23.35 2.25 -4.86
C TYR A 720 23.62 2.93 -6.21
N ALA A 721 22.58 3.08 -7.05
CA ALA A 721 22.70 3.72 -8.35
C ALA A 721 23.23 5.15 -8.24
N VAL A 722 22.68 5.92 -7.29
CA VAL A 722 23.09 7.30 -7.02
C VAL A 722 24.56 7.35 -6.57
N ASN A 723 24.92 6.52 -5.59
CA ASN A 723 26.27 6.49 -5.02
C ASN A 723 27.33 6.03 -6.02
N ASN A 724 26.94 5.21 -7.00
CA ASN A 724 27.81 4.72 -8.06
C ASN A 724 27.75 5.54 -9.36
N GLY A 725 27.11 6.72 -9.32
CA GLY A 725 27.22 7.73 -10.37
C GLY A 725 26.29 7.53 -11.56
N ALA A 726 25.21 6.75 -11.41
CA ALA A 726 24.13 6.73 -12.39
C ALA A 726 23.58 8.15 -12.63
N LYS A 727 23.16 8.43 -13.86
CA LYS A 727 22.53 9.69 -14.25
C LYS A 727 21.08 9.54 -14.64
N VAL A 728 20.68 8.33 -15.00
CA VAL A 728 19.29 7.95 -15.27
C VAL A 728 19.01 6.66 -14.51
N ILE A 729 17.83 6.55 -13.89
CA ILE A 729 17.33 5.29 -13.33
C ILE A 729 16.10 4.87 -14.13
N ASN A 730 16.09 3.62 -14.59
CA ASN A 730 14.93 2.97 -15.20
C ASN A 730 14.36 1.95 -14.19
N MET A 731 13.07 2.08 -13.88
CA MET A 731 12.34 1.13 -13.04
C MET A 731 11.16 0.58 -13.82
N SER A 732 11.33 -0.59 -14.42
CA SER A 732 10.27 -1.28 -15.17
C SER A 732 9.49 -2.23 -14.24
N LEU A 733 9.11 -1.73 -13.07
CA LEU A 733 8.49 -2.47 -11.97
C LEU A 733 7.29 -1.72 -11.41
N GLY A 734 6.39 -2.44 -10.76
CA GLY A 734 5.25 -1.84 -10.07
C GLY A 734 4.38 -2.89 -9.38
N VAL A 735 3.60 -2.45 -8.40
CA VAL A 735 2.71 -3.33 -7.66
C VAL A 735 1.41 -3.52 -8.46
N PRO A 736 1.02 -4.74 -8.84
CA PRO A 736 -0.25 -4.98 -9.52
C PRO A 736 -1.41 -4.81 -8.52
N GLY A 737 -2.51 -4.16 -8.93
CA GLY A 737 -3.70 -4.07 -8.07
C GLY A 737 -4.57 -2.83 -8.36
N PRO A 738 -5.86 -2.82 -7.93
CA PRO A 738 -6.73 -1.65 -8.02
C PRO A 738 -6.11 -0.40 -7.40
N ASP A 739 -6.46 0.77 -7.95
CA ASP A 739 -6.05 2.07 -7.43
C ASP A 739 -6.23 2.20 -5.92
N SER A 740 -7.39 1.74 -5.41
CA SER A 740 -7.77 1.77 -3.99
C SER A 740 -6.85 0.93 -3.11
N THR A 741 -6.39 -0.23 -3.61
CA THR A 741 -5.42 -1.09 -2.90
C THR A 741 -3.98 -0.62 -3.06
N GLN A 742 -3.72 0.31 -3.99
CA GLN A 742 -2.40 0.89 -4.20
C GLN A 742 -2.23 2.23 -3.46
N ASP A 743 -3.32 2.91 -3.07
CA ASP A 743 -3.26 4.12 -2.24
C ASP A 743 -2.83 3.79 -0.80
N SER A 744 -3.08 2.56 -0.32
CA SER A 744 -2.58 2.04 0.97
C SER A 744 -1.14 1.52 0.91
N ILE A 745 -0.56 1.33 -0.29
CA ILE A 745 0.81 0.84 -0.46
C ILE A 745 1.74 2.04 -0.55
N THR A 746 2.12 2.60 0.61
CA THR A 746 3.21 3.56 0.68
C THR A 746 4.52 2.83 0.97
N ASN A 747 5.38 2.69 -0.05
CA ASN A 747 6.76 2.28 0.16
C ASN A 747 7.61 3.54 0.47
N ASP A 748 7.62 3.92 1.74
CA ASP A 748 8.29 5.13 2.22
C ASP A 748 9.81 5.11 2.01
N GLU A 749 10.43 3.92 2.04
CA GLU A 749 11.86 3.77 1.76
C GLU A 749 12.17 4.06 0.27
N THR A 750 11.40 3.49 -0.65
CA THR A 750 11.53 3.78 -2.09
C THR A 750 11.25 5.25 -2.37
N LYS A 751 10.20 5.83 -1.78
CA LYS A 751 9.90 7.27 -1.93
C LYS A 751 11.05 8.15 -1.44
N ALA A 752 11.61 7.84 -0.27
CA ALA A 752 12.74 8.57 0.30
C ALA A 752 14.01 8.40 -0.55
N ALA A 753 14.26 7.21 -1.11
CA ALA A 753 15.37 6.98 -2.03
C ALA A 753 15.21 7.79 -3.32
N LEU A 754 14.00 7.89 -3.88
CA LEU A 754 13.70 8.76 -5.02
C LEU A 754 13.96 10.24 -4.71
N GLN A 755 13.57 10.70 -3.51
CA GLN A 755 13.88 12.06 -3.04
C GLN A 755 15.39 12.31 -2.97
N ARG A 756 16.16 11.37 -2.38
CA ARG A 756 17.62 11.45 -2.32
C ARG A 756 18.24 11.48 -3.72
N ALA A 757 17.75 10.65 -4.63
CA ALA A 757 18.25 10.56 -5.99
C ALA A 757 17.99 11.86 -6.78
N LYS A 758 16.78 12.44 -6.67
CA LYS A 758 16.47 13.76 -7.26
C LYS A 758 17.33 14.87 -6.66
N ALA A 759 17.55 14.87 -5.34
CA ALA A 759 18.43 15.81 -4.67
C ALA A 759 19.90 15.69 -5.11
N ALA A 760 20.35 14.48 -5.44
CA ALA A 760 21.69 14.21 -5.99
C ALA A 760 21.84 14.59 -7.48
N GLY A 761 20.77 15.09 -8.12
CA GLY A 761 20.77 15.49 -9.52
C GLY A 761 20.78 14.32 -10.49
N VAL A 762 20.36 13.13 -10.05
CA VAL A 762 20.11 11.99 -10.92
C VAL A 762 18.72 12.17 -11.54
N ALA A 763 18.60 12.01 -12.85
CA ALA A 763 17.31 12.02 -13.51
C ALA A 763 16.60 10.69 -13.18
N VAL A 764 15.62 10.80 -12.31
CA VAL A 764 14.99 9.71 -11.56
C VAL A 764 13.51 9.93 -11.84
N VAL A 765 12.73 9.08 -12.51
CA VAL A 765 12.89 7.70 -12.96
C VAL A 765 11.88 7.55 -14.09
N ALA A 766 12.23 6.92 -15.20
CA ALA A 766 11.17 6.39 -16.06
C ALA A 766 10.56 5.20 -15.31
N ILE A 767 9.31 5.30 -14.86
CA ILE A 767 8.60 4.22 -14.18
C ILE A 767 7.41 3.77 -15.00
N ALA A 768 7.25 2.46 -15.15
CA ALA A 768 6.10 1.85 -15.82
C ALA A 768 4.79 2.27 -15.15
N SER A 769 3.83 2.81 -15.91
CA SER A 769 2.56 3.28 -15.33
C SER A 769 1.66 2.15 -14.81
N GLY A 770 1.88 0.91 -15.23
CA GLY A 770 1.07 -0.26 -14.88
C GLY A 770 0.30 -0.81 -16.08
N ASN A 771 0.00 -2.12 -16.03
CA ASN A 771 -0.59 -2.88 -17.14
C ASN A 771 -2.01 -3.39 -16.84
N ASN A 772 -2.71 -2.76 -15.89
CA ASN A 772 -3.93 -3.34 -15.31
C ASN A 772 -5.22 -2.67 -15.81
N ARG A 773 -5.16 -1.67 -16.70
CA ARG A 773 -6.34 -0.89 -17.12
C ARG A 773 -7.51 -1.75 -17.61
N ASP A 774 -7.25 -2.80 -18.38
CA ASP A 774 -8.30 -3.72 -18.89
C ASP A 774 -8.97 -4.56 -17.79
N SER A 775 -8.43 -4.54 -16.56
CA SER A 775 -8.97 -5.27 -15.39
C SER A 775 -10.00 -4.47 -14.60
N TYR A 776 -10.26 -3.20 -14.95
CA TYR A 776 -11.20 -2.32 -14.24
C TYR A 776 -12.44 -2.04 -15.06
N ALA A 777 -13.57 -1.90 -14.37
CA ALA A 777 -14.84 -1.56 -15.00
C ALA A 777 -14.77 -0.16 -15.62
N VAL A 778 -15.51 0.02 -16.72
CA VAL A 778 -15.66 1.33 -17.37
C VAL A 778 -16.21 2.34 -16.34
N GLY A 779 -15.48 3.44 -16.10
CA GLY A 779 -15.84 4.46 -15.11
C GLY A 779 -14.99 4.46 -13.83
N GLN A 780 -14.27 3.37 -13.54
CA GLN A 780 -13.27 3.40 -12.46
C GLN A 780 -12.06 4.24 -12.90
N VAL A 781 -11.78 5.32 -12.17
CA VAL A 781 -10.55 6.09 -12.34
C VAL A 781 -9.40 5.18 -11.93
N THR A 782 -8.52 4.91 -12.88
CA THR A 782 -7.23 4.26 -12.63
C THR A 782 -6.14 5.32 -12.68
N ARG A 783 -5.00 5.09 -12.03
CA ARG A 783 -3.84 5.99 -12.01
C ARG A 783 -2.55 5.17 -12.11
N PRO A 784 -1.38 5.79 -12.22
CA PRO A 784 -0.12 5.05 -12.23
C PRO A 784 0.05 4.20 -10.96
N ALA A 785 0.52 2.97 -11.13
CA ALA A 785 0.80 2.05 -10.03
C ALA A 785 2.00 2.51 -9.21
N VAL A 786 2.08 2.19 -7.92
CA VAL A 786 3.31 2.42 -7.12
C VAL A 786 4.44 1.57 -7.70
N PRO A 787 5.67 2.11 -7.91
CA PRO A 787 6.17 3.43 -7.50
C PRO A 787 5.93 4.57 -8.52
N SER A 788 5.35 4.28 -9.68
CA SER A 788 5.03 5.28 -10.71
C SER A 788 4.10 6.39 -10.21
N ARG A 789 3.26 6.10 -9.21
CA ARG A 789 2.45 7.09 -8.49
C ARG A 789 3.26 8.24 -7.89
N TYR A 790 4.52 8.03 -7.51
CA TYR A 790 5.37 9.11 -6.98
C TYR A 790 5.75 10.16 -8.03
N SER A 791 5.39 9.96 -9.30
CA SER A 791 5.44 11.02 -10.31
C SER A 791 4.49 12.19 -10.01
N GLN A 792 3.44 11.98 -9.21
CA GLN A 792 2.56 13.03 -8.69
C GLN A 792 3.29 13.97 -7.72
N ASP A 793 4.31 13.46 -7.03
CA ASP A 793 5.14 14.19 -6.07
C ASP A 793 6.37 14.84 -6.73
N ASP A 794 6.43 14.88 -8.07
CA ASP A 794 7.62 15.31 -8.81
C ASP A 794 8.85 14.48 -8.43
N LEU A 795 8.71 13.17 -8.16
CA LEU A 795 9.84 12.30 -7.80
C LEU A 795 10.25 11.34 -8.93
N ALA A 796 9.39 11.16 -9.92
CA ALA A 796 9.61 10.29 -11.06
C ALA A 796 8.77 10.75 -12.27
N MET A 797 8.94 10.09 -13.41
CA MET A 797 8.08 10.27 -14.58
C MET A 797 7.42 8.94 -14.94
N SER A 798 6.10 8.90 -14.80
CA SER A 798 5.28 7.78 -15.24
C SER A 798 5.28 7.68 -16.76
N VAL A 799 5.47 6.46 -17.26
CA VAL A 799 5.52 6.15 -18.69
C VAL A 799 4.43 5.16 -19.08
N GLY A 800 3.49 5.63 -19.90
CA GLY A 800 2.47 4.79 -20.53
C GLY A 800 2.95 4.15 -21.84
N ALA A 801 2.20 3.17 -22.32
CA ALA A 801 2.54 2.41 -23.54
C ALA A 801 1.65 2.78 -24.72
N VAL A 802 2.26 2.93 -25.90
CA VAL A 802 1.56 2.99 -27.20
C VAL A 802 2.04 1.90 -28.15
N ASP A 803 1.22 1.59 -29.15
CA ASP A 803 1.63 0.82 -30.31
C ASP A 803 2.25 1.70 -31.42
N ARG A 804 2.69 1.05 -32.51
CA ARG A 804 3.32 1.72 -33.66
C ARG A 804 2.38 2.64 -34.44
N ASP A 805 1.07 2.46 -34.30
CA ASP A 805 0.05 3.33 -34.88
C ASP A 805 -0.28 4.53 -33.96
N ARG A 806 0.49 4.70 -32.89
CA ARG A 806 0.32 5.73 -31.84
C ARG A 806 -0.92 5.51 -30.99
N LYS A 807 -1.50 4.32 -31.01
CA LYS A 807 -2.66 4.02 -30.18
C LYS A 807 -2.21 3.74 -28.76
N LEU A 808 -2.87 4.34 -27.76
CA LEU A 808 -2.65 3.98 -26.36
C LEU A 808 -2.97 2.49 -26.17
N ALA A 809 -2.03 1.75 -25.59
CA ALA A 809 -2.21 0.32 -25.35
C ALA A 809 -3.37 0.10 -24.38
N SER A 810 -4.22 -0.90 -24.65
CA SER A 810 -5.42 -1.14 -23.84
C SER A 810 -5.08 -1.41 -22.38
N PHE A 811 -3.98 -2.12 -22.11
CA PHE A 811 -3.50 -2.42 -20.77
C PHE A 811 -2.88 -1.21 -20.03
N SER A 812 -2.47 -0.15 -20.73
CA SER A 812 -1.70 0.95 -20.12
C SER A 812 -2.57 1.74 -19.15
N ASN A 813 -2.12 1.86 -17.90
CA ASN A 813 -2.78 2.74 -16.92
C ASN A 813 -2.72 4.22 -17.37
N PRO A 814 -3.80 5.00 -17.17
CA PRO A 814 -3.89 6.42 -17.52
C PRO A 814 -3.01 7.28 -16.60
N ALA A 815 -2.84 8.58 -16.92
CA ALA A 815 -2.00 9.49 -16.13
C ALA A 815 -2.61 9.91 -14.78
N GLY A 816 -3.85 9.51 -14.47
CA GLY A 816 -4.59 9.88 -13.27
C GLY A 816 -5.36 11.21 -13.38
N LEU A 817 -6.10 11.54 -12.31
CA LEU A 817 -6.85 12.79 -12.13
C LEU A 817 -6.37 13.52 -10.84
N PRO A 818 -6.08 14.83 -10.87
CA PRO A 818 -6.12 15.73 -12.03
C PRO A 818 -5.08 15.34 -13.08
N GLN A 819 -5.33 15.74 -14.33
CA GLN A 819 -4.53 15.34 -15.47
C GLN A 819 -3.09 15.84 -15.34
N LEU A 820 -2.15 14.90 -15.16
CA LEU A 820 -0.72 15.18 -15.07
C LEU A 820 -0.06 15.04 -16.44
N ASP A 821 0.91 15.90 -16.71
CA ASP A 821 1.62 16.05 -17.98
C ASP A 821 2.66 14.91 -18.18
N PHE A 822 2.21 13.66 -18.29
CA PHE A 822 3.10 12.50 -18.43
C PHE A 822 3.41 12.12 -19.88
N ILE A 823 4.28 11.12 -20.07
CA ILE A 823 4.78 10.69 -21.39
C ILE A 823 4.34 9.25 -21.73
N VAL A 824 4.09 8.99 -23.01
CA VAL A 824 3.98 7.63 -23.56
C VAL A 824 5.12 7.32 -24.52
N ALA A 825 5.45 6.04 -24.64
CA ALA A 825 6.46 5.53 -25.57
C ALA A 825 6.07 4.14 -26.12
N PRO A 826 6.77 3.61 -27.14
CA PRO A 826 6.46 2.31 -27.72
C PRO A 826 6.53 1.20 -26.66
N GLY A 827 5.41 0.51 -26.43
CA GLY A 827 5.30 -0.55 -25.43
C GLY A 827 4.55 -1.80 -25.91
N VAL A 828 4.18 -1.86 -27.18
CA VAL A 828 3.50 -3.02 -27.80
C VAL A 828 4.41 -3.63 -28.85
N GLN A 829 4.65 -4.94 -28.74
CA GLN A 829 5.51 -5.77 -29.59
C GLN A 829 6.97 -5.27 -29.67
N VAL A 830 7.50 -4.78 -28.56
CA VAL A 830 8.84 -4.22 -28.50
C VAL A 830 9.88 -5.33 -28.58
N LEU A 831 10.67 -5.33 -29.66
CA LEU A 831 11.76 -6.27 -29.88
C LEU A 831 13.03 -5.81 -29.14
N SER A 832 13.59 -6.68 -28.29
CA SER A 832 14.85 -6.42 -27.59
C SER A 832 15.62 -7.72 -27.28
N ALA A 833 16.79 -7.58 -26.62
CA ALA A 833 17.65 -8.65 -26.16
C ALA A 833 16.93 -9.53 -25.12
N TRP A 834 17.36 -10.78 -25.01
CA TRP A 834 16.82 -11.75 -24.06
C TRP A 834 17.92 -12.73 -23.64
N PRO A 835 17.94 -13.24 -22.39
CA PRO A 835 19.04 -14.05 -21.88
C PRO A 835 19.43 -15.22 -22.78
N GLY A 836 20.74 -15.44 -22.96
CA GLY A 836 21.26 -16.55 -23.76
C GLY A 836 21.45 -16.24 -25.25
N ASN A 837 21.75 -14.99 -25.60
CA ASN A 837 21.92 -14.51 -26.98
C ASN A 837 20.68 -14.78 -27.84
N ILE A 838 19.49 -14.44 -27.32
CA ILE A 838 18.22 -14.51 -28.04
C ILE A 838 17.53 -13.16 -28.03
N TYR A 839 16.50 -13.01 -28.86
CA TYR A 839 15.70 -11.79 -28.96
C TYR A 839 14.24 -12.13 -28.79
N ASN A 840 13.49 -11.24 -28.16
CA ASN A 840 12.08 -11.45 -27.90
C ASN A 840 11.27 -10.16 -28.11
N SER A 841 10.00 -10.33 -28.47
CA SER A 841 9.03 -9.24 -28.58
C SER A 841 7.98 -9.41 -27.51
N ILE A 842 7.87 -8.43 -26.61
CA ILE A 842 6.91 -8.43 -25.50
C ILE A 842 6.17 -7.10 -25.39
N ASP A 843 5.03 -7.13 -24.70
CA ASP A 843 4.13 -6.01 -24.49
C ASP A 843 4.18 -5.57 -23.03
N GLY A 844 4.14 -4.26 -22.77
CA GLY A 844 4.02 -3.72 -21.42
C GLY A 844 4.49 -2.26 -21.32
N THR A 845 3.99 -1.56 -20.31
CA THR A 845 4.54 -0.25 -19.89
C THR A 845 6.01 -0.38 -19.47
N SER A 846 6.42 -1.55 -18.97
CA SER A 846 7.82 -1.94 -18.76
C SER A 846 8.71 -1.86 -20.00
N MET A 847 8.14 -1.95 -21.21
CA MET A 847 8.86 -1.81 -22.48
C MET A 847 8.83 -0.37 -23.01
N ALA A 848 7.82 0.42 -22.66
CA ALA A 848 7.75 1.84 -22.97
C ALA A 848 8.77 2.66 -22.15
N THR A 849 8.85 2.35 -20.87
CA THR A 849 9.75 2.97 -19.87
C THR A 849 11.22 3.09 -20.33
N PRO A 850 11.89 2.02 -20.81
CA PRO A 850 13.28 2.09 -21.26
C PRO A 850 13.50 2.96 -22.49
N HIS A 851 12.48 3.19 -23.33
CA HIS A 851 12.62 4.16 -24.42
C HIS A 851 12.82 5.57 -23.87
N VAL A 852 12.04 5.96 -22.86
CA VAL A 852 12.14 7.29 -22.23
C VAL A 852 13.46 7.43 -21.47
N ALA A 853 13.90 6.40 -20.75
CA ALA A 853 15.22 6.39 -20.10
C ALA A 853 16.36 6.56 -21.11
N GLY A 854 16.26 5.91 -22.28
CA GLY A 854 17.19 6.11 -23.38
C GLY A 854 17.18 7.54 -23.93
N VAL A 855 16.01 8.16 -24.10
CA VAL A 855 15.92 9.57 -24.54
C VAL A 855 16.56 10.51 -23.52
N MET A 856 16.34 10.30 -22.22
CA MET A 856 17.02 11.04 -21.16
C MET A 856 18.55 10.93 -21.27
N ALA A 857 19.07 9.72 -21.54
CA ALA A 857 20.50 9.52 -21.74
C ALA A 857 21.03 10.27 -22.99
N LEU A 858 20.26 10.32 -24.08
CA LEU A 858 20.62 11.12 -25.26
C LEU A 858 20.67 12.63 -24.96
N MET A 859 19.70 13.13 -24.18
CA MET A 859 19.65 14.53 -23.74
C MET A 859 20.85 14.89 -22.85
N LEU A 860 21.20 14.01 -21.91
CA LEU A 860 22.34 14.20 -21.01
C LEU A 860 23.68 14.10 -21.74
N ASP A 861 23.82 13.20 -22.72
CA ASP A 861 24.99 13.16 -23.62
C ASP A 861 25.14 14.49 -24.38
N ALA A 862 24.03 14.98 -24.97
CA ALA A 862 24.05 16.26 -25.66
C ALA A 862 24.39 17.44 -24.74
N ALA A 863 23.84 17.46 -23.52
CA ALA A 863 24.15 18.47 -22.53
C ALA A 863 25.65 18.44 -22.13
N ALA A 864 26.17 17.24 -21.81
CA ALA A 864 27.56 17.04 -21.41
C ALA A 864 28.55 17.50 -22.48
N ARG A 865 28.34 17.11 -23.76
CA ARG A 865 29.22 17.52 -24.87
C ARG A 865 29.21 19.03 -25.15
N ASN A 866 28.18 19.74 -24.70
CA ASN A 866 28.02 21.17 -24.91
C ASN A 866 28.19 22.00 -23.62
N ASN A 867 28.70 21.40 -22.54
CA ASN A 867 28.87 22.03 -21.23
C ASN A 867 27.59 22.66 -20.66
N ILE A 868 26.45 21.99 -20.87
CA ILE A 868 25.15 22.38 -20.33
C ILE A 868 24.91 21.51 -19.09
N THR A 869 24.57 22.15 -17.98
CA THR A 869 24.10 21.46 -16.77
C THR A 869 22.57 21.45 -16.79
N LEU A 870 21.97 20.26 -16.71
CA LEU A 870 20.53 20.09 -16.62
C LEU A 870 20.20 19.51 -15.24
N ALA A 871 19.32 20.17 -14.49
CA ALA A 871 18.70 19.57 -13.33
C ALA A 871 17.64 18.53 -13.78
N PRO A 872 17.33 17.51 -12.96
CA PRO A 872 16.31 16.51 -13.27
C PRO A 872 14.96 17.11 -13.71
N SER A 873 14.45 18.09 -12.96
CA SER A 873 13.19 18.77 -13.30
C SER A 873 13.24 19.52 -14.63
N GLN A 874 14.40 20.02 -15.06
CA GLN A 874 14.53 20.64 -16.39
C GLN A 874 14.49 19.61 -17.50
N LEU A 875 15.04 18.41 -17.25
CA LEU A 875 15.00 17.29 -18.19
C LEU A 875 13.56 16.83 -18.42
N GLU A 876 12.83 16.59 -17.32
CA GLU A 876 11.41 16.23 -17.32
C GLU A 876 10.58 17.29 -18.04
N ASN A 877 10.72 18.56 -17.67
CA ASN A 877 10.01 19.67 -18.30
C ASN A 877 10.27 19.80 -19.81
N ILE A 878 11.49 19.50 -20.27
CA ILE A 878 11.78 19.50 -21.71
C ILE A 878 11.06 18.34 -22.40
N LEU A 879 11.09 17.14 -21.81
CA LEU A 879 10.43 15.97 -22.37
C LEU A 879 8.92 16.19 -22.52
N THR A 880 8.29 16.71 -21.46
CA THR A 880 6.86 17.01 -21.43
C THR A 880 6.49 18.09 -22.48
N GLN A 881 7.25 19.20 -22.54
CA GLN A 881 7.02 20.29 -23.52
C GLN A 881 7.29 19.91 -24.99
N THR A 882 8.13 18.91 -25.23
CA THR A 882 8.53 18.50 -26.59
C THR A 882 7.83 17.25 -27.09
N SER A 883 6.95 16.68 -26.25
CA SER A 883 6.09 15.57 -26.61
C SER A 883 5.14 15.93 -27.77
N THR A 884 4.67 14.91 -28.49
CA THR A 884 3.79 15.09 -29.66
C THR A 884 2.34 14.72 -29.36
N GLN A 885 1.41 15.58 -29.81
CA GLN A 885 -0.04 15.50 -29.57
C GLN A 885 -0.77 14.33 -30.26
N ASN A 886 -0.08 13.47 -31.02
CA ASN A 886 -0.71 12.53 -31.95
C ASN A 886 -0.96 11.13 -31.36
N VAL A 887 -1.28 11.04 -30.06
CA VAL A 887 -1.71 9.77 -29.47
C VAL A 887 -3.16 9.52 -29.87
N ILE A 888 -3.42 8.39 -30.53
CA ILE A 888 -4.76 7.96 -30.91
C ILE A 888 -5.33 7.17 -29.73
N ILE A 889 -6.54 7.50 -29.31
CA ILE A 889 -7.25 6.77 -28.24
C ILE A 889 -8.15 5.72 -28.89
#